data_AF-A0A1Q5JAY6-F1
#
_entry.id   AF-A0A1Q5JAY6-F1
#
_cell.length_a   1.000
_cell.length_b   1.000
_cell.length_c   1.000
_cell.angle_alpha   90.00
_cell.angle_beta   90.00
_cell.angle_gamma   90.00
#
_symmetry.space_group_name_H-M   'P 1'
#
loop_
_entity.id
_entity.type
_entity.pdbx_description
1 polymer ?
#
loop_
_entity_poly.entity_id
_entity_poly.type
_entity_poly.pdbx_seq_one_letter_code
_entity_poly.pdbx_strand_id
1 'polypeptide(L)'
;MEDFALLTDAWEALTRASRASSRFTYPTSERTVTVAYTGGTERRGPVTMGQANMIRCMLRDEPEHINIHDVWPVPAGTRTESVIDALRALVVRHEALRTTFPHAPGRAHVPGGAPGEQAADGAPGEQAAGGPPSEPVSGGAPREQVVASAGEFTVTVLDHQELPRDAAGYAESLAREARVERFRLDRDFPLRLLLVARSGAPVFVALAASHAVTDVSALAVLKEEWPALLAGDALPPLTSLSPIDLALEEASPAGLRKSEASLRYWERIIRGGPQAMFAEPGAEGTEVRAPQLTLRSRRGGRALALVARRTGALPSTVLLTAWCALVAHRTDQTVCVAAVPTSNRYHPRLARSVNTVSQDALLALDVRVPTFDALLRKAWGAALNAYRHSQFDAVALWEMIGRVTHERGSVFARDVVYNDVSALPTTVGEPASATAGGTPDPGGPAAPELEFGRGPEQVLPTRILTFVHEIEPAIRLGMWSDPALFGPGEAEGFLTGLVRLLEAAATEDVPLASLTEVTGVRQVERGPDWCLVDGSWTSPPLVAETLGKALGGLPVHVTVEGDPRTDEGSDGGPYAGPDSTAHGPALTAYIAAGGTPLTPEDAHTALMDALPGHPGVLAPRRYVIVQDPPVEADRSSAWLRQRILREGTGRNRRM
;
A
#
# COMPACT_ATOMS: atom_id res chain seq x y z
N MET A 1 -20.47 4.12 54.83
CA MET A 1 -20.02 2.73 54.61
C MET A 1 -21.07 1.92 53.88
N GLU A 2 -22.36 2.12 54.15
CA GLU A 2 -23.47 1.48 53.42
C GLU A 2 -23.61 1.96 51.96
N ASP A 3 -23.33 3.24 51.67
CA ASP A 3 -23.34 3.74 50.27
C ASP A 3 -22.24 3.15 49.38
N PHE A 4 -21.12 2.70 49.96
CA PHE A 4 -20.02 2.10 49.19
C PHE A 4 -20.30 0.62 48.85
N ALA A 5 -21.04 -0.09 49.71
CA ALA A 5 -21.51 -1.44 49.46
C ALA A 5 -22.57 -1.46 48.35
N LEU A 6 -23.51 -0.50 48.37
CA LEU A 6 -24.53 -0.34 47.32
C LEU A 6 -23.93 0.01 45.94
N LEU A 7 -22.85 0.79 45.90
CA LEU A 7 -22.10 1.09 44.68
C LEU A 7 -21.33 -0.12 44.13
N THR A 8 -20.82 -0.98 45.02
CA THR A 8 -20.08 -2.19 44.62
C THR A 8 -21.04 -3.26 44.09
N ASP A 9 -22.19 -3.47 44.75
CA ASP A 9 -23.23 -4.39 44.28
C ASP A 9 -23.88 -3.92 42.97
N ALA A 10 -24.08 -2.61 42.80
CA ALA A 10 -24.58 -2.04 41.54
C ALA A 10 -23.55 -2.17 40.40
N TRP A 11 -22.25 -2.03 40.69
CA TRP A 11 -21.18 -2.23 39.72
C TRP A 11 -21.00 -3.72 39.35
N GLU A 12 -21.14 -4.64 40.30
CA GLU A 12 -21.16 -6.09 40.06
C GLU A 12 -22.41 -6.55 39.31
N ALA A 13 -23.57 -5.92 39.56
CA ALA A 13 -24.81 -6.18 38.83
C ALA A 13 -24.75 -5.61 37.40
N LEU A 14 -24.13 -4.44 37.20
CA LEU A 14 -23.88 -3.85 35.89
C LEU A 14 -22.82 -4.62 35.10
N THR A 15 -21.79 -5.16 35.74
CA THR A 15 -20.83 -6.08 35.09
C THR A 15 -21.45 -7.44 34.80
N ARG A 16 -22.32 -7.99 35.66
CA ARG A 16 -23.13 -9.18 35.34
C ARG A 16 -24.15 -8.96 34.23
N ALA A 17 -24.81 -7.80 34.19
CA ALA A 17 -25.76 -7.44 33.14
C ALA A 17 -25.06 -7.11 31.81
N SER A 18 -23.87 -6.49 31.86
CA SER A 18 -22.97 -6.30 30.72
C SER A 18 -22.45 -7.65 30.16
N ARG A 19 -22.13 -8.61 31.05
CA ARG A 19 -21.82 -10.00 30.70
C ARG A 19 -23.01 -10.78 30.13
N ALA A 20 -24.24 -10.39 30.45
CA ALA A 20 -25.46 -11.05 29.96
C ALA A 20 -25.98 -10.47 28.63
N SER A 21 -25.53 -9.27 28.22
CA SER A 21 -26.09 -8.54 27.06
C SER A 21 -25.15 -8.45 25.85
N SER A 22 -23.92 -8.98 25.94
CA SER A 22 -23.06 -9.24 24.79
C SER A 22 -22.62 -10.70 24.80
N ARG A 23 -23.00 -11.48 23.78
CA ARG A 23 -22.59 -12.88 23.63
C ARG A 23 -21.12 -12.95 23.20
N PHE A 24 -20.19 -12.58 24.07
CA PHE A 24 -18.78 -12.90 23.86
C PHE A 24 -18.60 -14.40 24.04
N THR A 25 -18.22 -15.09 22.96
CA THR A 25 -17.89 -16.51 23.01
C THR A 25 -16.49 -16.67 23.57
N TYR A 26 -16.40 -16.80 24.89
CA TYR A 26 -15.14 -17.11 25.55
C TYR A 26 -14.81 -18.61 25.38
N PRO A 27 -13.53 -18.96 25.23
CA PRO A 27 -13.12 -20.35 25.31
C PRO A 27 -13.46 -20.91 26.70
N THR A 28 -13.98 -22.13 26.75
CA THR A 28 -14.16 -22.88 27.99
C THR A 28 -12.84 -23.33 28.60
N SER A 29 -11.81 -23.52 27.77
CA SER A 29 -10.44 -23.69 28.24
C SER A 29 -9.45 -23.15 27.22
N GLU A 30 -8.34 -22.66 27.72
CA GLU A 30 -7.19 -22.21 26.93
C GLU A 30 -5.96 -22.97 27.42
N ARG A 31 -5.18 -23.52 26.48
CA ARG A 31 -3.89 -24.13 26.79
C ARG A 31 -2.89 -23.89 25.67
N THR A 32 -1.64 -23.71 26.05
CA THR A 32 -0.54 -23.63 25.08
C THR A 32 0.13 -25.01 24.94
N VAL A 33 0.33 -25.44 23.71
CA VAL A 33 1.09 -26.65 23.38
C VAL A 33 2.41 -26.24 22.73
N THR A 34 3.52 -26.64 23.36
CA THR A 34 4.86 -26.49 22.77
C THR A 34 5.15 -27.68 21.85
N VAL A 35 5.55 -27.38 20.61
CA VAL A 35 5.79 -28.34 19.55
C VAL A 35 7.26 -28.26 19.17
N ALA A 36 8.03 -29.29 19.53
CA ALA A 36 9.39 -29.44 19.04
C ALA A 36 9.38 -29.95 17.59
N TYR A 37 10.34 -29.48 16.80
CA TYR A 37 10.65 -30.03 15.49
C TYR A 37 12.15 -30.27 15.37
N THR A 38 12.49 -31.34 14.67
CA THR A 38 13.86 -31.64 14.21
C THR A 38 13.76 -32.08 12.77
N GLY A 39 14.66 -31.59 11.92
CA GLY A 39 14.66 -31.87 10.49
C GLY A 39 14.89 -30.62 9.65
N GLY A 40 15.50 -30.82 8.49
CA GLY A 40 15.96 -29.75 7.61
C GLY A 40 17.46 -29.48 7.76
N THR A 41 17.99 -28.67 6.85
CA THR A 41 19.41 -28.30 6.82
C THR A 41 19.59 -26.95 7.50
N GLU A 42 20.54 -26.84 8.43
CA GLU A 42 20.95 -25.54 8.97
C GLU A 42 21.69 -24.77 7.89
N ARG A 43 21.21 -23.55 7.58
CA ARG A 43 21.80 -22.71 6.53
C ARG A 43 21.81 -21.25 6.94
N ARG A 44 22.69 -20.49 6.29
CA ARG A 44 22.88 -19.06 6.47
C ARG A 44 23.14 -18.44 5.11
N GLY A 45 22.55 -17.28 4.84
CA GLY A 45 22.72 -16.61 3.56
C GLY A 45 22.18 -15.20 3.55
N PRO A 46 22.38 -14.45 2.45
CA PRO A 46 21.83 -13.11 2.31
C PRO A 46 20.29 -13.15 2.33
N VAL A 47 19.66 -12.06 2.75
CA VAL A 47 18.21 -11.85 2.55
C VAL A 47 17.88 -11.65 1.07
N THR A 48 16.68 -12.05 0.63
CA THR A 48 16.18 -11.70 -0.71
C THR A 48 15.81 -10.22 -0.79
N MET A 49 15.68 -9.69 -2.00
CA MET A 49 15.15 -8.34 -2.24
C MET A 49 13.77 -8.13 -1.62
N GLY A 50 12.88 -9.13 -1.73
CA GLY A 50 11.55 -9.11 -1.14
C GLY A 50 11.57 -9.12 0.40
N GLN A 51 12.42 -9.97 1.00
CA GLN A 51 12.62 -10.00 2.46
C GLN A 51 13.18 -8.66 2.95
N ALA A 52 14.21 -8.11 2.31
CA ALA A 52 14.79 -6.82 2.68
C ALA A 52 13.75 -5.69 2.65
N ASN A 53 12.87 -5.68 1.64
CA ASN A 53 11.78 -4.71 1.55
C ASN A 53 10.80 -4.85 2.72
N MET A 54 10.32 -6.06 3.02
CA MET A 54 9.35 -6.26 4.10
C MET A 54 9.94 -6.08 5.49
N ILE A 55 11.20 -6.48 5.72
CA ILE A 55 11.91 -6.20 6.97
C ILE A 55 11.95 -4.69 7.24
N ARG A 56 12.26 -3.88 6.22
CA ARG A 56 12.25 -2.42 6.33
C ARG A 56 10.85 -1.89 6.69
N CYS A 57 9.79 -2.38 6.05
CA CYS A 57 8.42 -1.99 6.39
C CYS A 57 8.04 -2.43 7.81
N MET A 58 8.36 -3.65 8.22
CA MET A 58 8.07 -4.17 9.57
C MET A 58 8.77 -3.39 10.69
N LEU A 59 9.96 -2.82 10.41
CA LEU A 59 10.69 -2.00 11.37
C LEU A 59 10.14 -0.56 11.49
N ARG A 60 9.45 -0.07 10.45
CA ARG A 60 8.97 1.32 10.35
C ARG A 60 7.48 1.44 10.65
N ASP A 61 6.67 0.60 10.02
CA ASP A 61 5.22 0.73 9.95
C ASP A 61 4.55 -0.02 11.10
N GLU A 62 3.29 0.31 11.42
CA GLU A 62 2.54 -0.42 12.45
C GLU A 62 2.32 -1.89 12.07
N PRO A 63 2.48 -2.83 13.03
CA PRO A 63 2.43 -4.27 12.77
C PRO A 63 1.09 -4.72 12.18
N GLU A 64 -0.02 -4.08 12.54
CA GLU A 64 -1.35 -4.42 12.04
C GLU A 64 -1.54 -4.14 10.54
N HIS A 65 -0.69 -3.30 9.94
CA HIS A 65 -0.68 -3.02 8.50
C HIS A 65 0.27 -3.92 7.71
N ILE A 66 1.26 -4.54 8.37
CA ILE A 66 2.30 -5.33 7.70
C ILE A 66 2.17 -6.82 7.98
N ASN A 67 1.84 -7.23 9.20
CA ASN A 67 1.65 -8.64 9.50
C ASN A 67 0.43 -9.17 8.73
N ILE A 68 0.60 -10.34 8.12
CA ILE A 68 -0.46 -11.01 7.37
C ILE A 68 -1.13 -12.04 8.26
N HIS A 69 -2.39 -12.38 7.98
CA HIS A 69 -3.15 -13.37 8.74
C HIS A 69 -4.00 -14.22 7.80
N ASP A 70 -4.37 -15.42 8.25
CA ASP A 70 -5.24 -16.33 7.51
C ASP A 70 -5.97 -17.28 8.48
N VAL A 71 -7.01 -17.94 7.96
CA VAL A 71 -7.80 -18.94 8.69
C VAL A 71 -7.89 -20.20 7.84
N TRP A 72 -7.44 -21.32 8.41
CA TRP A 72 -7.43 -22.62 7.75
C TRP A 72 -8.49 -23.53 8.37
N PRO A 73 -9.45 -24.03 7.58
CA PRO A 73 -10.46 -24.96 8.08
C PRO A 73 -9.81 -26.31 8.43
N VAL A 74 -10.35 -26.96 9.46
CA VAL A 74 -9.99 -28.31 9.87
C VAL A 74 -11.16 -29.24 9.56
N PRO A 75 -11.00 -30.29 8.73
CA PRO A 75 -12.06 -31.23 8.43
C PRO A 75 -12.61 -31.92 9.68
N ALA A 76 -13.92 -32.15 9.69
CA ALA A 76 -14.57 -32.86 10.79
C ALA A 76 -13.96 -34.27 10.98
N GLY A 77 -13.77 -34.67 12.24
CA GLY A 77 -13.13 -35.94 12.60
C GLY A 77 -11.61 -35.90 12.69
N THR A 78 -10.97 -34.79 12.32
CA THR A 78 -9.53 -34.58 12.55
C THR A 78 -9.25 -34.47 14.03
N ARG A 79 -8.18 -35.13 14.50
CA ARG A 79 -7.73 -35.04 15.91
C ARG A 79 -6.76 -33.88 16.09
N THR A 80 -6.72 -33.30 17.29
CA THR A 80 -5.79 -32.22 17.64
C THR A 80 -4.33 -32.60 17.40
N GLU A 81 -3.96 -33.85 17.66
CA GLU A 81 -2.62 -34.37 17.40
C GLU A 81 -2.27 -34.34 15.91
N SER A 82 -3.23 -34.69 15.04
CA SER A 82 -3.05 -34.63 13.57
C SER A 82 -2.85 -33.20 13.08
N VAL A 83 -3.54 -32.22 13.67
CA VAL A 83 -3.34 -30.79 13.39
C VAL A 83 -1.92 -30.36 13.77
N ILE A 84 -1.47 -30.73 14.97
CA ILE A 84 -0.12 -30.41 15.47
C ILE A 84 0.96 -31.05 14.60
N ASP A 85 0.76 -32.32 14.21
CA ASP A 85 1.69 -33.05 13.34
C ASP A 85 1.78 -32.43 11.94
N ALA A 86 0.64 -32.01 11.37
CA ALA A 86 0.60 -31.31 10.09
C ALA A 86 1.31 -29.95 10.14
N LEU A 87 1.09 -29.16 11.21
CA LEU A 87 1.83 -27.90 11.42
C LEU A 87 3.33 -28.14 11.53
N ARG A 88 3.75 -29.17 12.29
CA ARG A 88 5.16 -29.56 12.39
C ARG A 88 5.73 -29.95 11.02
N ALA A 89 4.98 -30.68 10.21
CA ALA A 89 5.40 -31.08 8.87
C ALA A 89 5.61 -29.87 7.95
N LEU A 90 4.73 -28.87 7.97
CA LEU A 90 4.91 -27.63 7.22
C LEU A 90 6.19 -26.88 7.65
N VAL A 91 6.44 -26.78 8.96
CA VAL A 91 7.64 -26.11 9.51
C VAL A 91 8.92 -26.81 9.04
N VAL A 92 8.99 -28.14 9.14
CA VAL A 92 10.17 -28.89 8.69
C VAL A 92 10.37 -28.74 7.17
N ARG A 93 9.28 -28.82 6.41
CA ARG A 93 9.28 -28.79 4.95
C ARG A 93 9.75 -27.45 4.37
N HIS A 94 9.27 -26.33 4.89
CA HIS A 94 9.54 -25.00 4.31
C HIS A 94 10.56 -24.22 5.15
N GLU A 95 11.73 -23.95 4.57
CA GLU A 95 12.82 -23.23 5.26
C GLU A 95 12.38 -21.87 5.83
N ALA A 96 11.49 -21.15 5.13
CA ALA A 96 10.97 -19.86 5.55
C ALA A 96 10.34 -19.91 6.96
N LEU A 97 9.66 -21.00 7.32
CA LEU A 97 9.02 -21.16 8.64
C LEU A 97 10.02 -21.46 9.77
N ARG A 98 11.29 -21.70 9.44
CA ARG A 98 12.41 -21.92 10.37
C ARG A 98 13.48 -20.83 10.24
N THR A 99 13.14 -19.72 9.60
CA THR A 99 14.07 -18.63 9.30
C THR A 99 13.94 -17.51 10.34
N THR A 100 15.10 -17.01 10.79
CA THR A 100 15.24 -15.79 11.60
C THR A 100 16.22 -14.82 10.92
N PHE A 101 16.18 -13.56 11.31
CA PHE A 101 16.97 -12.46 10.75
C PHE A 101 17.76 -11.76 11.86
N PRO A 102 18.92 -12.31 12.28
CA PRO A 102 19.74 -11.69 13.30
C PRO A 102 20.32 -10.37 12.78
N HIS A 103 20.43 -9.40 13.69
CA HIS A 103 21.20 -8.18 13.41
C HIS A 103 22.69 -8.52 13.38
N ALA A 104 23.46 -7.82 12.54
CA ALA A 104 24.91 -7.96 12.54
C ALA A 104 25.46 -7.68 13.96
N PRO A 105 26.34 -8.54 14.51
CA PRO A 105 26.92 -8.30 15.83
C PRO A 105 27.78 -7.03 15.78
N GLY A 106 27.26 -5.94 16.37
CA GLY A 106 27.93 -4.63 16.36
C GLY A 106 26.99 -3.47 16.66
N ARG A 107 26.80 -3.19 17.97
CA ARG A 107 26.03 -2.13 18.65
C ARG A 107 24.69 -2.55 19.24
N ALA A 108 24.74 -3.48 20.20
CA ALA A 108 23.78 -3.48 21.31
C ALA A 108 24.40 -2.66 22.45
N HIS A 109 23.79 -1.52 22.80
CA HIS A 109 24.05 -0.90 24.11
C HIS A 109 23.07 -1.52 25.12
N VAL A 110 23.63 -2.03 26.22
CA VAL A 110 22.87 -2.58 27.34
C VAL A 110 22.17 -1.42 28.07
N PRO A 111 20.84 -1.42 28.26
CA PRO A 111 20.22 -0.46 29.15
C PRO A 111 20.54 -0.84 30.59
N GLY A 112 21.55 -0.19 31.17
CA GLY A 112 21.77 -0.18 32.62
C GLY A 112 20.75 0.74 33.28
N GLY A 113 19.90 0.19 34.13
CA GLY A 113 18.95 0.97 34.93
C GLY A 113 19.60 1.66 36.14
N ALA A 114 18.99 2.77 36.59
CA ALA A 114 18.51 3.05 37.97
C ALA A 114 17.77 4.44 37.96
N PRO A 115 17.09 4.89 39.05
CA PRO A 115 15.62 5.10 39.04
C PRO A 115 15.12 6.52 39.46
N GLY A 116 13.81 6.78 39.29
CA GLY A 116 13.07 8.00 39.73
C GLY A 116 12.86 9.00 38.59
N GLU A 117 11.72 9.65 38.34
CA GLU A 117 10.60 10.11 39.19
C GLU A 117 9.31 10.25 38.36
N GLN A 118 8.17 10.41 39.04
CA GLN A 118 6.81 10.40 38.51
C GLN A 118 6.36 11.66 37.73
N ALA A 119 5.45 11.41 36.77
CA ALA A 119 4.26 12.19 36.34
C ALA A 119 4.39 13.57 35.65
N ALA A 120 3.76 13.71 34.46
CA ALA A 120 2.63 14.63 34.19
C ALA A 120 2.13 14.57 32.72
N ASP A 121 0.83 14.82 32.56
CA ASP A 121 0.01 14.99 31.34
C ASP A 121 0.56 15.95 30.27
N GLY A 122 0.16 15.73 29.00
CA GLY A 122 -0.17 16.82 28.07
C GLY A 122 0.40 16.75 26.64
N ALA A 123 -0.53 16.68 25.67
CA ALA A 123 -0.43 16.99 24.23
C ALA A 123 0.09 15.89 23.26
N PRO A 124 -0.63 15.60 22.15
CA PRO A 124 -0.12 14.78 21.06
C PRO A 124 0.87 15.60 20.22
N GLY A 125 2.13 15.18 20.23
CA GLY A 125 3.19 15.77 19.43
C GLY A 125 3.10 15.37 17.96
N GLU A 126 3.21 16.37 17.08
CA GLU A 126 3.56 16.22 15.67
C GLU A 126 4.82 15.35 15.53
N GLN A 127 4.68 14.20 14.88
CA GLN A 127 5.82 13.44 14.37
C GLN A 127 5.70 13.40 12.85
N ALA A 128 6.66 14.06 12.22
CA ALA A 128 6.82 14.13 10.78
C ALA A 128 7.00 12.71 10.20
N ALA A 129 6.10 12.32 9.31
CA ALA A 129 6.22 11.13 8.48
C ALA A 129 6.24 11.57 7.01
N GLY A 130 7.30 11.22 6.27
CA GLY A 130 7.38 11.41 4.81
C GLY A 130 8.66 12.05 4.25
N GLY A 131 9.58 12.51 5.11
CA GLY A 131 10.96 12.85 4.74
C GLY A 131 11.93 11.67 4.94
N PRO A 132 13.23 11.80 4.59
CA PRO A 132 14.24 10.84 5.04
C PRO A 132 14.18 10.71 6.58
N PRO A 133 14.54 9.55 7.14
CA PRO A 133 14.05 9.10 8.45
C PRO A 133 14.28 10.10 9.58
N SER A 134 13.20 10.40 10.32
CA SER A 134 13.26 10.90 11.69
C SER A 134 13.74 9.76 12.60
N GLU A 135 14.99 9.91 13.04
CA GLU A 135 15.77 9.08 13.97
C GLU A 135 16.08 7.61 13.56
N PRO A 136 17.37 7.20 13.58
CA PRO A 136 17.75 5.82 13.29
C PRO A 136 17.36 4.91 14.46
N VAL A 137 16.46 3.95 14.21
CA VAL A 137 16.40 2.72 15.01
C VAL A 137 17.82 2.15 15.06
N SER A 138 18.40 2.12 16.25
CA SER A 138 19.82 1.81 16.44
C SER A 138 20.09 0.33 16.09
N GLY A 139 20.59 0.09 14.89
CA GLY A 139 20.93 -1.22 14.32
C GLY A 139 20.47 -1.28 12.87
N GLY A 140 21.39 -1.39 11.91
CA GLY A 140 21.01 -1.50 10.50
C GLY A 140 20.10 -2.71 10.26
N ALA A 141 19.15 -2.60 9.31
CA ALA A 141 18.24 -3.69 8.95
C ALA A 141 19.02 -5.00 8.69
N PRO A 142 18.54 -6.15 9.20
CA PRO A 142 19.17 -7.44 8.97
C PRO A 142 19.49 -7.69 7.49
N ARG A 143 20.71 -8.12 7.21
CA ARG A 143 21.19 -8.45 5.86
C ARG A 143 21.37 -9.95 5.63
N GLU A 144 21.22 -10.72 6.69
CA GLU A 144 21.41 -12.17 6.71
C GLU A 144 20.14 -12.83 7.23
N GLN A 145 19.87 -14.01 6.70
CA GLN A 145 18.85 -14.93 7.19
C GLN A 145 19.49 -16.24 7.66
N VAL A 146 18.95 -16.81 8.74
CA VAL A 146 19.44 -18.04 9.36
C VAL A 146 18.30 -19.04 9.47
N VAL A 147 18.50 -20.22 8.89
CA VAL A 147 17.55 -21.33 8.87
C VAL A 147 17.98 -22.36 9.90
N ALA A 148 17.15 -22.62 10.91
CA ALA A 148 17.46 -23.59 11.96
C ALA A 148 17.04 -25.02 11.56
N SER A 149 17.87 -26.03 11.83
CA SER A 149 17.53 -27.45 11.58
C SER A 149 16.65 -28.09 12.67
N ALA A 150 16.44 -27.39 13.78
CA ALA A 150 15.63 -27.81 14.91
C ALA A 150 15.16 -26.60 15.70
N GLY A 151 14.08 -26.75 16.46
CA GLY A 151 13.55 -25.69 17.31
C GLY A 151 12.20 -26.06 17.89
N GLU A 152 11.54 -25.06 18.47
CA GLU A 152 10.21 -25.19 19.07
C GLU A 152 9.30 -24.05 18.60
N PHE A 153 8.01 -24.33 18.52
CA PHE A 153 6.97 -23.31 18.36
C PHE A 153 5.78 -23.64 19.25
N THR A 154 4.88 -22.68 19.44
CA THR A 154 3.70 -22.85 20.28
C THR A 154 2.41 -22.80 19.45
N VAL A 155 1.42 -23.58 19.90
CA VAL A 155 0.04 -23.52 19.42
C VAL A 155 -0.86 -23.26 20.61
N THR A 156 -1.61 -22.15 20.59
CA THR A 156 -2.63 -21.86 21.60
C THR A 156 -3.92 -22.54 21.20
N VAL A 157 -4.39 -23.49 22.01
CA VAL A 157 -5.66 -24.20 21.78
C VAL A 157 -6.76 -23.50 22.56
N LEU A 158 -7.75 -22.99 21.83
CA LEU A 158 -8.95 -22.34 22.35
C LEU A 158 -10.12 -23.31 22.20
N ASP A 159 -10.50 -23.99 23.28
CA ASP A 159 -11.60 -24.95 23.24
C ASP A 159 -12.89 -24.31 23.75
N HIS A 160 -13.92 -24.34 22.92
CA HIS A 160 -15.24 -23.77 23.19
C HIS A 160 -16.26 -24.87 23.34
N GLN A 161 -17.21 -24.72 24.27
CA GLN A 161 -18.34 -25.64 24.27
C GLN A 161 -19.25 -25.44 23.04
N GLU A 162 -19.51 -24.18 22.68
CA GLU A 162 -20.23 -23.82 21.46
C GLU A 162 -19.52 -22.67 20.78
N LEU A 163 -19.46 -22.72 19.44
CA LEU A 163 -18.94 -21.63 18.63
C LEU A 163 -20.08 -20.68 18.21
N PRO A 164 -19.78 -19.41 17.89
CA PRO A 164 -20.75 -18.51 17.30
C PRO A 164 -21.36 -19.10 16.02
N ARG A 165 -22.53 -18.60 15.62
CA ARG A 165 -23.15 -18.96 14.33
C ARG A 165 -22.19 -18.73 13.15
N ASP A 166 -21.44 -17.64 13.21
CA ASP A 166 -20.34 -17.36 12.28
C ASP A 166 -18.99 -17.73 12.91
N ALA A 167 -18.70 -19.02 12.92
CA ALA A 167 -17.46 -19.53 13.47
C ALA A 167 -16.22 -19.14 12.63
N ALA A 168 -16.39 -18.96 11.32
CA ALA A 168 -15.31 -18.54 10.43
C ALA A 168 -14.95 -17.07 10.66
N GLY A 169 -15.95 -16.17 10.77
CA GLY A 169 -15.72 -14.78 11.14
C GLY A 169 -15.12 -14.61 12.54
N TYR A 170 -15.46 -15.50 13.48
CA TYR A 170 -14.81 -15.53 14.78
C TYR A 170 -13.33 -15.91 14.68
N ALA A 171 -12.99 -16.98 13.95
CA ALA A 171 -11.60 -17.36 13.71
C ALA A 171 -10.81 -16.25 13.00
N GLU A 172 -11.45 -15.55 12.05
CA GLU A 172 -10.87 -14.38 11.36
C GLU A 172 -10.58 -13.24 12.34
N SER A 173 -11.48 -12.98 13.29
CA SER A 173 -11.23 -11.95 14.32
C SER A 173 -10.03 -12.29 15.21
N LEU A 174 -9.83 -13.57 15.54
CA LEU A 174 -8.68 -14.05 16.30
C LEU A 174 -7.38 -13.92 15.50
N ALA A 175 -7.40 -14.30 14.21
CA ALA A 175 -6.26 -14.16 13.32
C ALA A 175 -5.84 -12.68 13.15
N ARG A 176 -6.82 -11.78 13.04
CA ARG A 176 -6.61 -10.33 12.98
C ARG A 176 -6.05 -9.77 14.29
N GLU A 177 -6.55 -10.24 15.43
CA GLU A 177 -6.01 -9.84 16.75
C GLU A 177 -4.57 -10.32 16.92
N ALA A 178 -4.25 -11.54 16.49
CA ALA A 178 -2.90 -12.09 16.57
C ALA A 178 -1.85 -11.31 15.76
N ARG A 179 -2.25 -10.44 14.82
CA ARG A 179 -1.34 -9.69 13.95
C ARG A 179 -0.90 -8.33 14.54
N VAL A 180 -1.51 -7.86 15.64
CA VAL A 180 -1.29 -6.49 16.15
C VAL A 180 0.04 -6.29 16.88
N GLU A 181 0.73 -7.35 17.27
CA GLU A 181 2.06 -7.23 17.89
C GLU A 181 3.19 -7.40 16.87
N ARG A 182 4.29 -6.67 17.02
CA ARG A 182 5.49 -6.82 16.17
C ARG A 182 6.15 -8.19 16.38
N PHE A 183 6.61 -8.82 15.30
CA PHE A 183 7.49 -9.99 15.39
C PHE A 183 8.94 -9.54 15.60
N ARG A 184 9.63 -10.12 16.59
CA ARG A 184 11.07 -9.94 16.76
C ARG A 184 11.79 -10.87 15.80
N LEU A 185 12.19 -10.31 14.67
CA LEU A 185 12.75 -11.02 13.53
C LEU A 185 14.00 -11.86 13.88
N ASP A 186 14.71 -11.50 14.94
CA ASP A 186 15.93 -12.19 15.40
C ASP A 186 15.66 -13.51 16.13
N ARG A 187 14.44 -13.73 16.66
CA ARG A 187 14.20 -14.86 17.58
C ARG A 187 12.79 -15.44 17.59
N ASP A 188 11.77 -14.68 17.19
CA ASP A 188 10.39 -15.15 17.26
C ASP A 188 10.13 -16.21 16.16
N PHE A 189 9.34 -17.21 16.49
CA PHE A 189 8.80 -18.11 15.47
C PHE A 189 7.88 -17.31 14.54
N PRO A 190 8.00 -17.44 13.21
CA PRO A 190 7.36 -16.51 12.27
C PRO A 190 5.85 -16.63 12.16
N LEU A 191 5.21 -17.55 12.91
CA LEU A 191 3.75 -17.69 12.97
C LEU A 191 3.26 -17.58 14.41
N ARG A 192 2.09 -17.01 14.61
CA ARG A 192 1.30 -17.13 15.85
C ARG A 192 0.09 -17.98 15.53
N LEU A 193 -0.05 -19.12 16.21
CA LEU A 193 -1.01 -20.18 15.84
C LEU A 193 -2.07 -20.34 16.94
N LEU A 194 -3.33 -20.16 16.57
CA LEU A 194 -4.50 -20.38 17.42
C LEU A 194 -5.37 -21.50 16.85
N LEU A 195 -5.46 -22.61 17.57
CA LEU A 195 -6.32 -23.74 17.21
C LEU A 195 -7.68 -23.56 17.90
N VAL A 196 -8.71 -23.22 17.11
CA VAL A 196 -10.09 -23.11 17.58
C VAL A 196 -10.74 -24.48 17.56
N ALA A 197 -11.21 -24.94 18.72
CA ALA A 197 -11.88 -26.22 18.90
C ALA A 197 -13.30 -26.05 19.45
N ARG A 198 -14.15 -27.03 19.15
CA ARG A 198 -15.50 -27.18 19.73
C ARG A 198 -15.60 -28.51 20.45
N SER A 199 -15.76 -28.46 21.77
CA SER A 199 -15.85 -29.62 22.66
C SER A 199 -14.68 -30.61 22.43
N GLY A 200 -13.47 -30.08 22.30
CA GLY A 200 -12.23 -30.82 22.04
C GLY A 200 -11.97 -31.17 20.57
N ALA A 201 -12.93 -30.96 19.65
CA ALA A 201 -12.75 -31.22 18.23
C ALA A 201 -12.25 -29.96 17.49
N PRO A 202 -11.07 -29.99 16.83
CA PRO A 202 -10.54 -28.84 16.11
C PRO A 202 -11.42 -28.45 14.91
N VAL A 203 -11.58 -27.15 14.69
CA VAL A 203 -12.45 -26.60 13.63
C VAL A 203 -11.68 -25.64 12.73
N PHE A 204 -10.82 -24.78 13.29
CA PHE A 204 -10.01 -23.83 12.53
C PHE A 204 -8.61 -23.67 13.12
N VAL A 205 -7.63 -23.39 12.28
CA VAL A 205 -6.38 -22.74 12.68
C VAL A 205 -6.47 -21.28 12.24
N ALA A 206 -6.57 -20.37 13.21
CA ALA A 206 -6.41 -18.94 13.00
C ALA A 206 -4.93 -18.58 13.21
N LEU A 207 -4.33 -17.82 12.29
CA LEU A 207 -2.92 -17.49 12.39
C LEU A 207 -2.58 -16.08 11.95
N ALA A 208 -1.54 -15.52 12.55
CA ALA A 208 -0.80 -14.37 12.02
C ALA A 208 0.61 -14.81 11.64
N ALA A 209 1.18 -14.21 10.60
CA ALA A 209 2.49 -14.54 10.06
C ALA A 209 3.34 -13.29 9.83
N SER A 210 4.64 -13.43 10.09
CA SER A 210 5.65 -12.42 9.81
C SER A 210 5.81 -12.24 8.31
N HIS A 211 5.55 -11.02 7.82
CA HIS A 211 5.66 -10.72 6.39
C HIS A 211 7.11 -10.78 5.88
N ALA A 212 8.11 -10.87 6.77
CA ALA A 212 9.50 -11.11 6.41
C ALA A 212 9.77 -12.53 5.89
N VAL A 213 8.91 -13.51 6.16
CA VAL A 213 9.09 -14.89 5.65
C VAL A 213 7.97 -15.35 4.72
N THR A 214 6.79 -14.76 4.83
CA THR A 214 5.61 -15.12 4.05
C THR A 214 5.00 -13.90 3.38
N ASP A 215 4.41 -14.12 2.21
CA ASP A 215 3.42 -13.23 1.61
C ASP A 215 2.09 -14.00 1.42
N VAL A 216 1.05 -13.34 0.89
CA VAL A 216 -0.26 -13.96 0.69
C VAL A 216 -0.18 -15.22 -0.18
N SER A 217 0.63 -15.20 -1.24
CA SER A 217 0.83 -16.38 -2.09
C SER A 217 1.55 -17.52 -1.34
N ALA A 218 2.48 -17.21 -0.45
CA ALA A 218 3.12 -18.20 0.41
C ALA A 218 2.11 -18.86 1.36
N LEU A 219 1.22 -18.08 1.99
CA LEU A 219 0.15 -18.64 2.83
C LEU A 219 -0.83 -19.51 2.03
N ALA A 220 -1.17 -19.11 0.80
CA ALA A 220 -2.00 -19.92 -0.09
C ALA A 220 -1.36 -21.29 -0.40
N VAL A 221 -0.04 -21.35 -0.64
CA VAL A 221 0.68 -22.62 -0.84
C VAL A 221 0.60 -23.49 0.41
N LEU A 222 0.83 -22.92 1.60
CA LEU A 222 0.74 -23.65 2.86
C LEU A 222 -0.68 -24.19 3.10
N LYS A 223 -1.70 -23.38 2.83
CA LYS A 223 -3.12 -23.75 2.95
C LYS A 223 -3.55 -24.82 1.94
N GLU A 224 -2.95 -24.85 0.75
CA GLU A 224 -3.21 -25.90 -0.24
C GLU A 224 -2.60 -27.25 0.17
N GLU A 225 -1.42 -27.25 0.80
CA GLU A 225 -0.77 -28.45 1.33
C GLU A 225 -1.47 -29.00 2.60
N TRP A 226 -2.18 -28.14 3.32
CA TRP A 226 -2.82 -28.41 4.61
C TRP A 226 -3.74 -29.65 4.64
N PRO A 227 -4.70 -29.84 3.70
CA PRO A 227 -5.62 -30.98 3.77
C PRO A 227 -4.94 -32.33 3.60
N ALA A 228 -3.95 -32.42 2.72
CA ALA A 228 -3.18 -33.65 2.50
C ALA A 228 -2.39 -34.04 3.75
N LEU A 229 -1.78 -33.07 4.43
CA LEU A 229 -1.07 -33.31 5.69
C LEU A 229 -2.02 -33.74 6.81
N LEU A 230 -3.22 -33.17 6.90
CA LEU A 230 -4.23 -33.61 7.87
C LEU A 230 -4.73 -35.03 7.61
N ALA A 231 -4.77 -35.47 6.35
CA ALA A 231 -5.09 -36.84 5.97
C ALA A 231 -3.94 -37.82 6.24
N GLY A 232 -2.74 -37.32 6.55
CA GLY A 232 -1.52 -38.13 6.72
C GLY A 232 -0.85 -38.51 5.40
N ASP A 233 -1.19 -37.83 4.30
CA ASP A 233 -0.61 -38.08 2.98
C ASP A 233 0.80 -37.49 2.85
N ALA A 234 1.62 -38.13 2.02
CA ALA A 234 2.92 -37.60 1.64
C ALA A 234 2.77 -36.51 0.57
N LEU A 235 3.39 -35.35 0.81
CA LEU A 235 3.45 -34.27 -0.18
C LEU A 235 4.54 -34.53 -1.23
N PRO A 236 4.36 -34.04 -2.48
CA PRO A 236 5.40 -34.10 -3.50
C PRO A 236 6.71 -33.42 -3.05
N PRO A 237 7.88 -33.80 -3.60
CA PRO A 237 9.13 -33.10 -3.32
C PRO A 237 9.06 -31.62 -3.68
N LEU A 238 9.75 -30.77 -2.91
CA LEU A 238 9.88 -29.35 -3.24
C LEU A 238 10.75 -29.17 -4.48
N THR A 239 10.23 -28.45 -5.46
CA THR A 239 10.95 -28.04 -6.69
C THR A 239 11.12 -26.53 -6.77
N SER A 240 10.52 -25.80 -5.84
CA SER A 240 10.63 -24.35 -5.72
C SER A 240 11.92 -23.92 -5.05
N LEU A 241 12.34 -22.68 -5.34
CA LEU A 241 13.48 -22.04 -4.70
C LEU A 241 13.19 -21.82 -3.21
N SER A 242 14.17 -22.19 -2.39
CA SER A 242 14.23 -21.74 -1.00
C SER A 242 14.59 -20.25 -0.94
N PRO A 243 14.33 -19.56 0.20
CA PRO A 243 14.68 -18.15 0.35
C PRO A 243 16.17 -17.84 0.10
N ILE A 244 17.10 -18.63 0.66
CA ILE A 244 18.54 -18.41 0.45
C ILE A 244 18.94 -18.67 -1.01
N ASP A 245 18.39 -19.70 -1.66
CA ASP A 245 18.73 -19.98 -3.06
C ASP A 245 18.23 -18.86 -3.98
N LEU A 246 17.05 -18.29 -3.70
CA LEU A 246 16.56 -17.10 -4.40
C LEU A 246 17.49 -15.91 -4.17
N ALA A 247 17.93 -15.66 -2.93
CA ALA A 247 18.82 -14.55 -2.62
C ALA A 247 20.16 -14.67 -3.38
N LEU A 248 20.69 -15.89 -3.54
CA LEU A 248 21.87 -16.15 -4.36
C LEU A 248 21.62 -15.92 -5.85
N GLU A 249 20.43 -16.25 -6.36
CA GLU A 249 20.04 -15.98 -7.75
C GLU A 249 19.90 -14.46 -8.01
N GLU A 250 19.30 -13.73 -7.07
CA GLU A 250 19.17 -12.27 -7.11
C GLU A 250 20.53 -11.56 -7.04
N ALA A 251 21.47 -12.08 -6.26
CA ALA A 251 22.84 -11.57 -6.16
C ALA A 251 23.74 -11.94 -7.36
N SER A 252 23.27 -12.81 -8.27
CA SER A 252 24.02 -13.15 -9.48
C SER A 252 24.12 -11.96 -10.44
N PRO A 253 25.09 -11.93 -11.37
CA PRO A 253 25.17 -10.87 -12.38
C PRO A 253 23.89 -10.69 -13.20
N ALA A 254 23.11 -11.76 -13.40
CA ALA A 254 21.83 -11.68 -14.11
C ALA A 254 20.73 -11.04 -13.24
N GLY A 255 20.68 -11.39 -11.95
CA GLY A 255 19.76 -10.79 -10.98
C GLY A 255 20.02 -9.30 -10.78
N LEU A 256 21.28 -8.91 -10.64
CA LEU A 256 21.69 -7.50 -10.54
C LEU A 256 21.27 -6.69 -11.77
N ARG A 257 21.53 -7.20 -12.99
CA ARG A 257 21.08 -6.53 -14.23
C ARG A 257 19.56 -6.37 -14.30
N LYS A 258 18.80 -7.35 -13.78
CA LYS A 258 17.35 -7.29 -13.73
C LYS A 258 16.87 -6.22 -12.76
N SER A 259 17.46 -6.17 -11.56
CA SER A 259 17.21 -5.12 -10.56
C SER A 259 17.49 -3.72 -11.14
N GLU A 260 18.65 -3.51 -11.75
CA GLU A 260 18.98 -2.23 -12.39
C GLU A 260 18.03 -1.85 -13.53
N ALA A 261 17.57 -2.81 -14.33
CA ALA A 261 16.58 -2.57 -15.37
C ALA A 261 15.24 -2.11 -14.76
N SER A 262 14.82 -2.71 -13.65
CA SER A 262 13.64 -2.29 -12.90
C SER A 262 13.79 -0.86 -12.39
N LEU A 263 14.94 -0.51 -11.79
CA LEU A 263 15.21 0.84 -11.30
C LEU A 263 15.18 1.89 -12.42
N ARG A 264 15.78 1.60 -13.59
CA ARG A 264 15.71 2.49 -14.76
C ARG A 264 14.28 2.68 -15.27
N TYR A 265 13.47 1.63 -15.23
CA TYR A 265 12.07 1.70 -15.61
C TYR A 265 11.27 2.60 -14.66
N TRP A 266 11.47 2.46 -13.35
CA TRP A 266 10.85 3.32 -12.33
C TRP A 266 11.31 4.78 -12.47
N GLU A 267 12.62 5.03 -12.60
CA GLU A 267 13.18 6.37 -12.79
C GLU A 267 12.56 7.09 -13.98
N ARG A 268 12.37 6.39 -15.11
CA ARG A 268 11.71 6.96 -16.30
C ARG A 268 10.28 7.41 -16.02
N ILE A 269 9.51 6.64 -15.25
CA ILE A 269 8.13 7.00 -14.90
C ILE A 269 8.13 8.19 -13.94
N ILE A 270 8.94 8.15 -12.88
CA ILE A 270 8.98 9.22 -11.88
C ILE A 270 9.50 10.53 -12.48
N ARG A 271 10.40 10.48 -13.46
CA ARG A 271 10.87 11.71 -14.15
C ARG A 271 9.81 12.35 -15.06
N GLY A 272 8.97 11.54 -15.71
CA GLY A 272 8.09 12.03 -16.77
C GLY A 272 6.58 12.01 -16.45
N GLY A 273 6.17 11.33 -15.40
CA GLY A 273 4.77 11.19 -14.98
C GLY A 273 4.34 12.20 -13.91
N PRO A 274 3.04 12.22 -13.58
CA PRO A 274 2.54 12.96 -12.42
C PRO A 274 3.23 12.49 -11.14
N GLN A 275 3.52 13.42 -10.23
CA GLN A 275 4.20 13.14 -8.96
C GLN A 275 3.22 12.69 -7.87
N ALA A 276 2.03 13.27 -7.94
CA ALA A 276 0.84 12.87 -7.22
C ALA A 276 -0.29 12.72 -8.24
N MET A 277 -1.05 11.64 -8.13
CA MET A 277 -2.30 11.51 -8.87
C MET A 277 -3.34 12.46 -8.27
N PHE A 278 -3.37 12.59 -6.93
CA PHE A 278 -4.30 13.44 -6.20
C PHE A 278 -3.59 14.70 -5.69
N ALA A 279 -3.41 15.65 -6.61
CA ALA A 279 -3.02 17.01 -6.28
C ALA A 279 -4.24 17.93 -6.48
N GLU A 280 -5.00 18.13 -5.41
CA GLU A 280 -6.26 18.89 -5.40
C GLU A 280 -6.48 19.59 -4.06
N PRO A 281 -7.38 20.60 -3.97
CA PRO A 281 -7.71 21.23 -2.70
C PRO A 281 -8.13 20.21 -1.64
N GLY A 282 -7.57 20.30 -0.43
CA GLY A 282 -7.84 19.36 0.68
C GLY A 282 -6.93 18.13 0.70
N ALA A 283 -6.11 17.90 -0.32
CA ALA A 283 -5.09 16.86 -0.31
C ALA A 283 -3.91 17.28 0.58
N GLU A 284 -3.96 16.90 1.85
CA GLU A 284 -2.91 17.18 2.85
C GLU A 284 -2.47 15.91 3.58
N GLY A 285 -1.27 15.96 4.18
CA GLY A 285 -0.70 14.86 4.95
C GLY A 285 -0.16 13.71 4.10
N THR A 286 0.59 12.82 4.75
CA THR A 286 1.27 11.66 4.13
C THR A 286 0.65 10.33 4.54
N GLU A 287 -0.10 10.32 5.64
CA GLU A 287 -0.79 9.16 6.18
C GLU A 287 -2.25 9.50 6.42
N VAL A 288 -3.13 8.67 5.88
CA VAL A 288 -4.57 8.93 5.89
C VAL A 288 -5.27 7.79 6.59
N ARG A 289 -6.05 8.12 7.63
CA ARG A 289 -7.00 7.17 8.21
C ARG A 289 -8.18 7.02 7.25
N ALA A 290 -8.14 5.96 6.44
CA ALA A 290 -9.12 5.70 5.40
C ALA A 290 -10.09 4.59 5.86
N PRO A 291 -11.42 4.82 5.78
CA PRO A 291 -12.39 3.76 5.99
C PRO A 291 -12.40 2.79 4.79
N GLN A 292 -12.69 1.51 5.06
CA GLN A 292 -12.88 0.54 3.99
C GLN A 292 -14.34 0.54 3.50
N LEU A 293 -14.50 0.68 2.19
CA LEU A 293 -15.73 0.40 1.45
C LEU A 293 -15.56 -0.92 0.71
N THR A 294 -16.51 -1.83 0.87
CA THR A 294 -16.51 -3.11 0.17
C THR A 294 -17.61 -3.13 -0.88
N LEU A 295 -17.34 -3.71 -2.04
CA LEU A 295 -18.29 -3.85 -3.13
C LEU A 295 -18.43 -5.32 -3.50
N ARG A 296 -19.66 -5.80 -3.65
CA ARG A 296 -19.98 -7.03 -4.38
C ARG A 296 -20.91 -6.70 -5.56
N SER A 297 -20.54 -7.09 -6.78
CA SER A 297 -21.34 -6.82 -7.97
C SER A 297 -21.45 -8.02 -8.91
N ARG A 298 -22.66 -8.58 -9.02
CA ARG A 298 -22.98 -9.63 -9.99
C ARG A 298 -23.12 -9.06 -11.41
N ARG A 299 -23.81 -7.92 -11.55
CA ARG A 299 -23.91 -7.21 -12.83
C ARG A 299 -22.53 -6.80 -13.37
N GLY A 300 -21.63 -6.37 -12.49
CA GLY A 300 -20.24 -6.09 -12.82
C GLY A 300 -19.48 -7.31 -13.30
N GLY A 301 -19.59 -8.46 -12.60
CA GLY A 301 -18.96 -9.71 -13.03
C GLY A 301 -19.43 -10.18 -14.40
N ARG A 302 -20.76 -10.12 -14.66
CA ARG A 302 -21.32 -10.45 -15.98
C ARG A 302 -20.84 -9.49 -17.08
N ALA A 303 -20.83 -8.19 -16.80
CA ALA A 303 -20.36 -7.17 -17.72
C ALA A 303 -18.87 -7.36 -18.05
N LEU A 304 -18.03 -7.59 -17.03
CA LEU A 304 -16.62 -7.89 -17.20
C LEU A 304 -16.37 -9.09 -18.12
N ALA A 305 -17.12 -10.18 -17.91
CA ALA A 305 -17.05 -11.36 -18.76
C ALA A 305 -17.49 -11.08 -20.21
N LEU A 306 -18.49 -10.22 -20.42
CA LEU A 306 -18.93 -9.79 -21.75
C LEU A 306 -17.86 -8.95 -22.46
N VAL A 307 -17.25 -7.98 -21.77
CA VAL A 307 -16.16 -7.16 -22.32
C VAL A 307 -14.97 -8.04 -22.71
N ALA A 308 -14.57 -8.96 -21.83
CA ALA A 308 -13.47 -9.89 -22.08
C ALA A 308 -13.75 -10.76 -23.32
N ARG A 309 -14.97 -11.30 -23.47
CA ARG A 309 -15.37 -12.06 -24.67
C ARG A 309 -15.36 -11.21 -25.94
N ARG A 310 -15.86 -9.97 -25.88
CA ARG A 310 -15.95 -9.09 -27.05
C ARG A 310 -14.58 -8.66 -27.55
N THR A 311 -13.68 -8.34 -26.62
CA THR A 311 -12.36 -7.75 -26.92
C THR A 311 -11.25 -8.80 -27.04
N GLY A 312 -11.46 -10.01 -26.51
CA GLY A 312 -10.44 -11.06 -26.40
C GLY A 312 -9.39 -10.78 -25.30
N ALA A 313 -9.58 -9.74 -24.48
CA ALA A 313 -8.66 -9.38 -23.40
C ALA A 313 -8.92 -10.22 -22.14
N LEU A 314 -7.90 -10.32 -21.27
CA LEU A 314 -8.05 -10.94 -19.96
C LEU A 314 -8.98 -10.10 -19.05
N PRO A 315 -9.90 -10.72 -18.30
CA PRO A 315 -10.78 -10.01 -17.37
C PRO A 315 -10.06 -9.09 -16.38
N SER A 316 -8.95 -9.53 -15.77
CA SER A 316 -8.16 -8.69 -14.87
C SER A 316 -7.59 -7.45 -15.56
N THR A 317 -7.12 -7.58 -16.80
CA THR A 317 -6.64 -6.45 -17.61
C THR A 317 -7.78 -5.49 -17.96
N VAL A 318 -8.98 -5.99 -18.26
CA VAL A 318 -10.17 -5.14 -18.50
C VAL A 318 -10.51 -4.34 -17.24
N LEU A 319 -10.56 -4.99 -16.09
CA LEU A 319 -10.89 -4.35 -14.82
C LEU A 319 -9.84 -3.30 -14.42
N LEU A 320 -8.55 -3.62 -14.53
CA LEU A 320 -7.46 -2.67 -14.31
C LEU A 320 -7.55 -1.47 -15.27
N THR A 321 -7.89 -1.71 -16.54
CA THR A 321 -8.05 -0.62 -17.52
C THR A 321 -9.19 0.32 -17.14
N ALA A 322 -10.35 -0.24 -16.79
CA ALA A 322 -11.52 0.54 -16.34
C ALA A 322 -11.22 1.33 -15.07
N TRP A 323 -10.51 0.71 -14.13
CA TRP A 323 -10.04 1.38 -12.92
C TRP A 323 -9.11 2.56 -13.22
N CYS A 324 -8.04 2.34 -13.98
CA CYS A 324 -7.09 3.40 -14.33
C CYS A 324 -7.74 4.53 -15.13
N ALA A 325 -8.68 4.22 -16.03
CA ALA A 325 -9.44 5.23 -16.76
C ALA A 325 -10.24 6.14 -15.81
N LEU A 326 -10.93 5.56 -14.83
CA LEU A 326 -11.71 6.32 -13.85
C LEU A 326 -10.84 7.10 -12.88
N VAL A 327 -9.71 6.54 -12.41
CA VAL A 327 -8.77 7.27 -11.55
C VAL A 327 -8.21 8.48 -12.30
N ALA A 328 -7.73 8.29 -13.53
CA ALA A 328 -7.21 9.39 -14.35
C ALA A 328 -8.28 10.44 -14.63
N HIS A 329 -9.51 10.02 -14.93
CA HIS A 329 -10.64 10.92 -15.13
C HIS A 329 -10.97 11.73 -13.86
N ARG A 330 -11.15 11.06 -12.71
CA ARG A 330 -11.45 11.71 -11.42
C ARG A 330 -10.38 12.71 -11.00
N THR A 331 -9.12 12.44 -11.31
CA THR A 331 -7.98 13.29 -10.94
C THR A 331 -7.62 14.34 -12.00
N ASP A 332 -8.29 14.32 -13.15
CA ASP A 332 -7.96 15.10 -14.34
C ASP A 332 -6.48 14.97 -14.75
N GLN A 333 -6.04 13.72 -14.82
CA GLN A 333 -4.68 13.34 -15.22
C GLN A 333 -4.68 12.67 -16.59
N THR A 334 -3.62 12.93 -17.36
CA THR A 334 -3.47 12.34 -18.71
C THR A 334 -2.70 11.01 -18.71
N VAL A 335 -2.09 10.66 -17.57
CA VAL A 335 -1.41 9.40 -17.33
C VAL A 335 -1.82 8.89 -15.96
N CYS A 336 -2.36 7.67 -15.88
CA CYS A 336 -2.58 7.00 -14.60
C CYS A 336 -1.27 6.33 -14.15
N VAL A 337 -0.66 6.83 -13.07
CA VAL A 337 0.45 6.16 -12.39
C VAL A 337 -0.08 5.42 -11.18
N ALA A 338 0.12 4.11 -11.13
CA ALA A 338 -0.38 3.26 -10.05
C ALA A 338 0.66 2.23 -9.62
N ALA A 339 0.79 2.00 -8.31
CA ALA A 339 1.47 0.83 -7.81
C ALA A 339 0.53 -0.38 -7.94
N VAL A 340 0.99 -1.41 -8.65
CA VAL A 340 0.27 -2.66 -8.85
C VAL A 340 1.13 -3.77 -8.25
N PRO A 341 0.94 -4.13 -6.97
CA PRO A 341 1.71 -5.20 -6.34
C PRO A 341 1.61 -6.49 -7.15
N THR A 342 2.72 -7.20 -7.26
CA THR A 342 2.78 -8.48 -7.94
C THR A 342 3.49 -9.53 -7.11
N SER A 343 2.97 -10.75 -7.14
CA SER A 343 3.55 -11.90 -6.46
C SER A 343 4.95 -12.28 -6.98
N ASN A 344 5.34 -11.82 -8.18
CA ASN A 344 6.60 -12.16 -8.85
C ASN A 344 6.83 -13.66 -9.10
N ARG A 345 5.77 -14.47 -9.08
CA ARG A 345 5.81 -15.94 -9.22
C ARG A 345 5.56 -16.43 -10.65
N TYR A 346 6.16 -15.76 -11.63
CA TYR A 346 5.97 -16.09 -13.05
C TYR A 346 6.81 -17.29 -13.53
N HIS A 347 7.85 -17.65 -12.76
CA HIS A 347 8.72 -18.78 -13.10
C HIS A 347 8.29 -20.03 -12.32
N PRO A 348 8.31 -21.25 -12.91
CA PRO A 348 7.90 -22.48 -12.22
C PRO A 348 8.62 -22.73 -10.90
N ARG A 349 9.90 -22.32 -10.80
CA ARG A 349 10.71 -22.42 -9.57
C ARG A 349 10.24 -21.47 -8.44
N LEU A 350 9.38 -20.50 -8.72
CA LEU A 350 8.82 -19.58 -7.73
C LEU A 350 7.31 -19.79 -7.51
N ALA A 351 6.62 -20.46 -8.45
CA ALA A 351 5.18 -20.66 -8.40
C ALA A 351 4.67 -21.20 -7.05
N ARG A 352 5.42 -22.12 -6.44
CA ARG A 352 5.12 -22.72 -5.13
C ARG A 352 6.17 -22.42 -4.06
N SER A 353 6.91 -21.31 -4.18
CA SER A 353 7.87 -20.93 -3.13
C SER A 353 7.16 -20.28 -1.94
N VAL A 354 7.41 -20.80 -0.75
CA VAL A 354 7.05 -20.15 0.53
C VAL A 354 8.17 -19.18 0.87
N ASN A 355 7.96 -17.91 0.49
CA ASN A 355 8.91 -16.81 0.65
C ASN A 355 8.17 -15.48 0.49
N THR A 356 8.79 -14.39 0.90
CA THR A 356 8.36 -13.02 0.60
C THR A 356 8.98 -12.58 -0.72
N VAL A 357 8.18 -12.59 -1.80
CA VAL A 357 8.63 -12.25 -3.16
C VAL A 357 7.84 -11.07 -3.74
N SER A 358 6.68 -10.77 -3.15
CA SER A 358 5.81 -9.69 -3.62
C SER A 358 6.48 -8.33 -3.53
N GLN A 359 6.41 -7.56 -4.63
CA GLN A 359 6.91 -6.19 -4.71
C GLN A 359 6.00 -5.37 -5.63
N ASP A 360 6.08 -4.03 -5.53
CA ASP A 360 5.32 -3.13 -6.38
C ASP A 360 5.80 -3.20 -7.84
N ALA A 361 4.85 -3.27 -8.77
CA ALA A 361 5.07 -2.89 -10.15
C ALA A 361 4.53 -1.46 -10.36
N LEU A 362 5.36 -0.52 -10.81
CA LEU A 362 4.89 0.83 -11.11
C LEU A 362 4.27 0.89 -12.51
N LEU A 363 2.94 0.88 -12.60
CA LEU A 363 2.22 1.04 -13.85
C LEU A 363 2.13 2.52 -14.23
N ALA A 364 2.39 2.84 -15.49
CA ALA A 364 2.05 4.13 -16.09
C ALA A 364 1.23 3.90 -17.35
N LEU A 365 -0.05 4.32 -17.33
CA LEU A 365 -0.98 4.15 -18.44
C LEU A 365 -1.40 5.52 -19.00
N ASP A 366 -0.94 5.83 -20.21
CA ASP A 366 -1.35 7.05 -20.93
C ASP A 366 -2.79 6.93 -21.43
N VAL A 367 -3.68 7.74 -20.87
CA VAL A 367 -5.11 7.74 -21.16
C VAL A 367 -5.51 8.66 -22.31
N ARG A 368 -4.54 9.31 -22.99
CA ARG A 368 -4.80 10.15 -24.18
C ARG A 368 -5.06 9.28 -25.41
N VAL A 369 -6.24 8.68 -25.41
CA VAL A 369 -6.79 7.86 -26.50
C VAL A 369 -8.28 8.16 -26.60
N PRO A 370 -8.91 7.99 -27.77
CA PRO A 370 -10.30 8.39 -27.96
C PRO A 370 -11.30 7.47 -27.22
N THR A 371 -10.99 6.19 -27.05
CA THR A 371 -11.95 5.17 -26.58
C THR A 371 -11.37 4.16 -25.60
N PHE A 372 -12.25 3.45 -24.90
CA PHE A 372 -11.91 2.41 -23.92
C PHE A 372 -11.17 1.23 -24.55
N ASP A 373 -11.60 0.70 -25.70
CA ASP A 373 -10.92 -0.42 -26.35
C ASP A 373 -9.51 0.00 -26.84
N ALA A 374 -9.33 1.26 -27.23
CA ALA A 374 -8.01 1.81 -27.55
C ALA A 374 -7.10 1.88 -26.31
N LEU A 375 -7.66 2.22 -25.15
CA LEU A 375 -6.93 2.19 -23.88
C LEU A 375 -6.57 0.76 -23.46
N LEU A 376 -7.51 -0.16 -23.58
CA LEU A 376 -7.34 -1.58 -23.23
C LEU A 376 -6.19 -2.23 -24.02
N ARG A 377 -6.08 -1.92 -25.31
CA ARG A 377 -4.95 -2.40 -26.14
C ARG A 377 -3.59 -1.92 -25.62
N LYS A 378 -3.51 -0.72 -25.03
CA LYS A 378 -2.28 -0.19 -24.40
C LYS A 378 -2.05 -0.81 -23.02
N ALA A 379 -3.12 -1.00 -22.25
CA ALA A 379 -3.06 -1.43 -20.86
C ALA A 379 -2.36 -2.78 -20.69
N TRP A 380 -2.58 -3.73 -21.61
CA TRP A 380 -1.89 -5.02 -21.57
C TRP A 380 -0.36 -4.87 -21.64
N GLY A 381 0.13 -4.09 -22.59
CA GLY A 381 1.57 -3.83 -22.74
C GLY A 381 2.14 -3.04 -21.55
N ALA A 382 1.38 -2.09 -21.02
CA ALA A 382 1.77 -1.32 -19.84
C ALA A 382 1.89 -2.22 -18.59
N ALA A 383 0.90 -3.07 -18.34
CA ALA A 383 0.89 -4.01 -17.22
C ALA A 383 2.03 -5.03 -17.31
N LEU A 384 2.23 -5.66 -18.47
CA LEU A 384 3.35 -6.59 -18.67
C LEU A 384 4.72 -5.93 -18.47
N ASN A 385 4.88 -4.70 -18.95
CA ASN A 385 6.13 -3.95 -18.74
C ASN A 385 6.33 -3.59 -17.27
N ALA A 386 5.28 -3.19 -16.55
CA ALA A 386 5.35 -2.94 -15.11
C ALA A 386 5.75 -4.22 -14.36
N TYR A 387 5.05 -5.33 -14.61
CA TYR A 387 5.31 -6.63 -13.97
C TYR A 387 6.73 -7.12 -14.18
N ARG A 388 7.29 -6.94 -15.39
CA ARG A 388 8.70 -7.30 -15.68
C ARG A 388 9.70 -6.54 -14.81
N HIS A 389 9.36 -5.33 -14.39
CA HIS A 389 10.23 -4.37 -13.69
C HIS A 389 9.85 -4.18 -12.22
N SER A 390 9.32 -5.23 -11.60
CA SER A 390 8.87 -5.26 -10.20
C SER A 390 9.80 -6.07 -9.29
N GLN A 391 11.04 -6.30 -9.73
CA GLN A 391 12.07 -6.97 -8.94
C GLN A 391 13.27 -6.05 -8.84
N PHE A 392 13.54 -5.54 -7.64
CA PHE A 392 14.56 -4.54 -7.39
C PHE A 392 15.01 -4.55 -5.93
N ASP A 393 16.22 -4.05 -5.70
CA ASP A 393 16.68 -3.69 -4.37
C ASP A 393 15.87 -2.49 -3.85
N ALA A 394 15.16 -2.66 -2.73
CA ALA A 394 14.32 -1.62 -2.18
C ALA A 394 15.11 -0.41 -1.67
N VAL A 395 16.32 -0.60 -1.12
CA VAL A 395 17.16 0.52 -0.68
C VAL A 395 17.57 1.37 -1.88
N ALA A 396 18.06 0.71 -2.94
CA ALA A 396 18.43 1.40 -4.18
C ALA A 396 17.22 2.09 -4.84
N LEU A 397 16.02 1.51 -4.73
CA LEU A 397 14.78 2.15 -5.19
C LEU A 397 14.53 3.47 -4.46
N TRP A 398 14.57 3.48 -3.12
CA TRP A 398 14.29 4.69 -2.34
C TRP A 398 15.37 5.76 -2.50
N GLU A 399 16.65 5.37 -2.61
CA GLU A 399 17.73 6.28 -2.97
C GLU A 399 17.50 6.92 -4.34
N MET A 400 17.08 6.14 -5.34
CA MET A 400 16.73 6.63 -6.66
C MET A 400 15.53 7.57 -6.61
N ILE A 401 14.44 7.20 -5.93
CA ILE A 401 13.24 8.05 -5.76
C ILE A 401 13.66 9.39 -5.15
N GLY A 402 14.34 9.39 -4.00
CA GLY A 402 14.74 10.62 -3.31
C GLY A 402 15.64 11.52 -4.15
N ARG A 403 16.60 10.94 -4.87
CA ARG A 403 17.46 11.69 -5.81
C ARG A 403 16.63 12.32 -6.94
N VAL A 404 15.80 11.53 -7.61
CA VAL A 404 15.02 11.98 -8.78
C VAL A 404 13.99 13.03 -8.38
N THR A 405 13.29 12.85 -7.26
CA THR A 405 12.25 13.79 -6.82
C THR A 405 12.88 15.08 -6.31
N HIS A 406 14.04 15.05 -5.66
CA HIS A 406 14.82 16.25 -5.34
C HIS A 406 15.27 17.00 -6.60
N GLU A 407 15.85 16.32 -7.59
CA GLU A 407 16.23 16.93 -8.86
C GLU A 407 15.01 17.56 -9.59
N ARG A 408 13.86 16.89 -9.57
CA ARG A 408 12.64 17.38 -10.23
C ARG A 408 12.01 18.53 -9.45
N GLY A 409 12.11 18.53 -8.12
CA GLY A 409 11.45 19.50 -7.26
C GLY A 409 10.09 19.00 -6.76
N SER A 410 9.97 17.72 -6.42
CA SER A 410 8.70 17.08 -6.10
C SER A 410 8.85 16.01 -5.00
N VAL A 411 7.74 15.37 -4.64
CA VAL A 411 7.72 14.12 -3.85
C VAL A 411 6.86 13.11 -4.59
N PHE A 412 7.34 11.87 -4.73
CA PHE A 412 6.55 10.79 -5.29
C PHE A 412 5.57 10.27 -4.25
N ALA A 413 4.26 10.50 -4.46
CA ALA A 413 3.24 10.30 -3.43
C ALA A 413 2.71 8.86 -3.31
N ARG A 414 2.95 7.99 -4.32
CA ARG A 414 2.38 6.62 -4.39
C ARG A 414 0.86 6.58 -4.07
N ASP A 415 0.11 7.56 -4.58
CA ASP A 415 -1.29 7.77 -4.19
C ASP A 415 -2.23 6.59 -4.51
N VAL A 416 -1.97 5.89 -5.62
CA VAL A 416 -2.88 4.90 -6.20
C VAL A 416 -2.25 3.52 -6.10
N VAL A 417 -2.95 2.61 -5.43
CA VAL A 417 -2.57 1.19 -5.35
C VAL A 417 -3.73 0.32 -5.82
N TYR A 418 -3.43 -0.59 -6.75
CA TYR A 418 -4.39 -1.57 -7.26
C TYR A 418 -3.79 -2.96 -7.10
N ASN A 419 -4.31 -3.75 -6.16
CA ASN A 419 -3.80 -5.07 -5.81
C ASN A 419 -4.82 -6.15 -6.19
N ASP A 420 -4.54 -6.87 -7.27
CA ASP A 420 -5.39 -7.98 -7.71
C ASP A 420 -4.92 -9.30 -7.09
N VAL A 421 -5.68 -9.79 -6.11
CA VAL A 421 -5.45 -11.07 -5.45
C VAL A 421 -6.50 -12.12 -5.83
N SER A 422 -7.34 -11.84 -6.84
CA SER A 422 -8.47 -12.69 -7.23
C SER A 422 -8.08 -14.04 -7.81
N ALA A 423 -6.85 -14.18 -8.29
CA ALA A 423 -6.29 -15.43 -8.78
C ALA A 423 -5.69 -16.30 -7.66
N LEU A 424 -5.53 -15.76 -6.44
CA LEU A 424 -5.09 -16.54 -5.29
C LEU A 424 -6.29 -17.31 -4.72
N PRO A 425 -6.07 -18.54 -4.19
CA PRO A 425 -7.08 -19.20 -3.37
C PRO A 425 -7.60 -18.25 -2.30
N THR A 426 -8.86 -18.39 -1.86
CA THR A 426 -9.46 -17.54 -0.83
C THR A 426 -8.67 -17.64 0.48
N THR A 427 -7.68 -16.78 0.59
CA THR A 427 -6.77 -16.54 1.70
C THR A 427 -6.73 -15.03 1.82
N VAL A 428 -7.07 -14.52 3.00
CA VAL A 428 -7.18 -13.09 3.36
C VAL A 428 -8.57 -12.47 3.18
N GLY A 429 -9.23 -12.16 4.30
CA GLY A 429 -9.43 -10.75 4.62
C GLY A 429 -10.82 -10.23 4.96
N GLU A 430 -11.91 -10.96 4.76
CA GLU A 430 -13.26 -10.48 5.11
C GLU A 430 -14.21 -11.60 5.51
N PRO A 431 -15.24 -11.31 6.33
CA PRO A 431 -16.13 -12.33 6.85
C PRO A 431 -16.74 -13.08 5.67
N ALA A 432 -16.54 -14.40 5.67
CA ALA A 432 -17.42 -15.30 4.98
C ALA A 432 -18.81 -15.17 5.63
N SER A 433 -19.53 -14.08 5.35
CA SER A 433 -20.97 -14.08 5.53
C SER A 433 -21.51 -15.12 4.55
N ALA A 434 -21.73 -16.32 5.09
CA ALA A 434 -22.16 -17.54 4.44
C ALA A 434 -21.19 -18.11 3.38
N THR A 435 -20.46 -19.17 3.73
CA THR A 435 -20.60 -20.53 3.13
C THR A 435 -19.36 -21.39 3.39
N ALA A 436 -19.18 -21.86 4.62
CA ALA A 436 -18.42 -23.08 4.88
C ALA A 436 -19.37 -24.26 4.67
N GLY A 437 -19.22 -24.94 3.53
CA GLY A 437 -20.07 -26.02 3.07
C GLY A 437 -20.50 -25.76 1.64
N GLY A 438 -20.38 -26.75 0.75
CA GLY A 438 -20.81 -26.69 -0.65
C GLY A 438 -22.32 -26.53 -0.81
N THR A 439 -22.88 -25.43 -0.31
CA THR A 439 -24.25 -24.98 -0.58
C THR A 439 -24.22 -23.98 -1.75
N PRO A 440 -25.16 -24.09 -2.71
CA PRO A 440 -25.27 -23.14 -3.82
C PRO A 440 -25.44 -21.71 -3.30
N ASP A 441 -24.95 -20.77 -4.11
CA ASP A 441 -25.22 -19.33 -4.06
C ASP A 441 -26.33 -18.92 -3.05
N PRO A 442 -25.98 -18.31 -1.89
CA PRO A 442 -26.96 -17.97 -0.85
C PRO A 442 -27.97 -16.91 -1.32
N GLY A 443 -27.69 -16.26 -2.44
CA GLY A 443 -28.62 -15.39 -3.13
C GLY A 443 -29.14 -16.07 -4.37
N GLY A 444 -30.30 -16.74 -4.29
CA GLY A 444 -31.07 -17.11 -5.48
C GLY A 444 -31.35 -15.90 -6.38
N PRO A 445 -32.19 -16.04 -7.43
CA PRO A 445 -32.47 -14.94 -8.39
C PRO A 445 -32.98 -13.61 -7.78
N ALA A 446 -33.22 -13.54 -6.46
CA ALA A 446 -33.66 -12.37 -5.72
C ALA A 446 -32.53 -11.61 -4.97
N ALA A 447 -31.27 -12.05 -5.01
CA ALA A 447 -30.17 -11.31 -4.36
C ALA A 447 -29.80 -10.00 -5.08
N PRO A 448 -29.30 -8.98 -4.35
CA PRO A 448 -28.95 -7.70 -4.93
C PRO A 448 -27.84 -7.83 -5.99
N GLU A 449 -27.97 -7.07 -7.07
CA GLU A 449 -27.02 -7.03 -8.19
C GLU A 449 -25.76 -6.21 -7.89
N LEU A 450 -25.87 -5.30 -6.91
CA LEU A 450 -24.83 -4.43 -6.40
C LEU A 450 -25.05 -4.26 -4.90
N GLU A 451 -24.02 -4.52 -4.11
CA GLU A 451 -24.07 -4.47 -2.65
C GLU A 451 -22.80 -3.78 -2.13
N PHE A 452 -22.99 -2.89 -1.15
CA PHE A 452 -21.91 -2.21 -0.44
C PHE A 452 -21.84 -2.68 1.00
N GLY A 453 -20.63 -2.83 1.52
CA GLY A 453 -20.35 -3.10 2.91
C GLY A 453 -19.28 -2.17 3.45
N ARG A 454 -19.02 -2.27 4.76
CA ARG A 454 -17.95 -1.53 5.44
C ARG A 454 -17.02 -2.52 6.11
N GLY A 455 -15.73 -2.22 6.06
CA GLY A 455 -14.69 -2.99 6.75
C GLY A 455 -13.84 -2.11 7.67
N PRO A 456 -12.77 -2.66 8.25
CA PRO A 456 -11.90 -1.91 9.17
C PRO A 456 -11.21 -0.72 8.49
N GLU A 457 -11.18 0.41 9.20
CA GLU A 457 -10.34 1.55 8.81
C GLU A 457 -8.85 1.22 8.95
N GLN A 458 -8.01 1.87 8.15
CA GLN A 458 -6.55 1.71 8.19
C GLN A 458 -5.87 3.06 8.00
N VAL A 459 -4.69 3.23 8.58
CA VAL A 459 -3.82 4.38 8.29
C VAL A 459 -2.91 4.00 7.13
N LEU A 460 -3.09 4.65 5.98
CA LEU A 460 -2.42 4.27 4.74
C LEU A 460 -1.60 5.43 4.16
N PRO A 461 -0.40 5.17 3.63
CA PRO A 461 0.40 6.16 2.92
C PRO A 461 -0.02 6.25 1.45
N THR A 462 -1.33 6.29 1.20
CA THR A 462 -1.95 6.26 -0.15
C THR A 462 -3.28 6.99 -0.09
N ARG A 463 -3.73 7.57 -1.21
CA ARG A 463 -5.04 8.23 -1.31
C ARG A 463 -6.15 7.25 -1.71
N ILE A 464 -5.79 6.22 -2.48
CA ILE A 464 -6.70 5.13 -2.84
C ILE A 464 -5.94 3.81 -2.91
N LEU A 465 -6.37 2.84 -2.10
CA LEU A 465 -5.90 1.46 -2.11
C LEU A 465 -7.07 0.55 -2.44
N THR A 466 -6.94 -0.26 -3.47
CA THR A 466 -7.99 -1.19 -3.90
C THR A 466 -7.46 -2.61 -3.98
N PHE A 467 -8.16 -3.53 -3.32
CA PHE A 467 -7.98 -4.96 -3.44
C PHE A 467 -9.09 -5.55 -4.31
N VAL A 468 -8.70 -6.37 -5.29
CA VAL A 468 -9.62 -7.21 -6.05
C VAL A 468 -9.56 -8.62 -5.46
N HIS A 469 -10.65 -9.06 -4.86
CA HIS A 469 -10.74 -10.38 -4.22
C HIS A 469 -11.40 -11.42 -5.12
N GLU A 470 -12.29 -10.98 -6.01
CA GLU A 470 -13.07 -11.86 -6.88
C GLU A 470 -13.42 -11.10 -8.15
N ILE A 471 -13.39 -11.78 -9.29
CA ILE A 471 -13.80 -11.22 -10.61
C ILE A 471 -14.89 -12.06 -11.28
N GLU A 472 -15.12 -13.30 -10.82
CA GLU A 472 -16.14 -14.22 -11.30
C GLU A 472 -16.65 -15.11 -10.14
N PRO A 473 -17.97 -15.37 -10.03
CA PRO A 473 -19.07 -14.86 -10.89
C PRO A 473 -19.47 -13.41 -10.58
N ALA A 474 -18.96 -12.83 -9.50
CA ALA A 474 -19.17 -11.43 -9.13
C ALA A 474 -17.82 -10.72 -8.96
N ILE A 475 -17.82 -9.41 -9.17
CA ILE A 475 -16.70 -8.57 -8.77
C ILE A 475 -16.80 -8.35 -7.26
N ARG A 476 -15.74 -8.64 -6.51
CA ARG A 476 -15.59 -8.28 -5.10
C ARG A 476 -14.36 -7.41 -4.90
N LEU A 477 -14.58 -6.19 -4.42
CA LEU A 477 -13.52 -5.21 -4.16
C LEU A 477 -13.54 -4.75 -2.72
N GLY A 478 -12.37 -4.51 -2.14
CA GLY A 478 -12.19 -3.68 -0.96
C GLY A 478 -11.43 -2.40 -1.34
N MET A 479 -11.98 -1.24 -1.03
CA MET A 479 -11.37 0.05 -1.34
C MET A 479 -11.22 0.88 -0.06
N TRP A 480 -10.01 1.34 0.22
CA TRP A 480 -9.72 2.38 1.19
C TRP A 480 -9.44 3.65 0.43
N SER A 481 -10.17 4.71 0.74
CA SER A 481 -10.04 6.01 0.07
C SER A 481 -9.95 7.13 1.08
N ASP A 482 -9.13 8.13 0.77
CA ASP A 482 -8.96 9.31 1.62
C ASP A 482 -10.28 10.06 1.82
N PRO A 483 -10.78 10.19 3.07
CA PRO A 483 -12.05 10.86 3.33
C PRO A 483 -12.03 12.36 3.04
N ALA A 484 -10.86 13.01 2.94
CA ALA A 484 -10.74 14.41 2.52
C ALA A 484 -10.99 14.57 1.00
N LEU A 485 -10.75 13.51 0.22
CA LEU A 485 -10.85 13.52 -1.26
C LEU A 485 -12.05 12.74 -1.79
N PHE A 486 -12.56 11.80 -0.99
CA PHE A 486 -13.71 10.97 -1.27
C PHE A 486 -14.70 11.11 -0.14
N GLY A 487 -15.68 12.00 -0.30
CA GLY A 487 -16.84 12.03 0.58
C GLY A 487 -17.57 10.67 0.57
N PRO A 488 -18.38 10.33 1.60
CA PRO A 488 -19.02 9.02 1.71
C PRO A 488 -19.79 8.57 0.45
N GLY A 489 -20.47 9.49 -0.22
CA GLY A 489 -21.19 9.19 -1.48
C GLY A 489 -20.29 9.14 -2.72
N GLU A 490 -19.11 9.77 -2.69
CA GLU A 490 -18.18 9.78 -3.82
C GLU A 490 -17.43 8.46 -3.95
N ALA A 491 -17.04 7.82 -2.84
CA ALA A 491 -16.43 6.49 -2.87
C ALA A 491 -17.40 5.43 -3.45
N GLU A 492 -18.65 5.41 -2.99
CA GLU A 492 -19.70 4.55 -3.54
C GLU A 492 -20.02 4.90 -5.01
N GLY A 493 -20.04 6.19 -5.34
CA GLY A 493 -20.23 6.70 -6.69
C GLY A 493 -19.11 6.26 -7.64
N PHE A 494 -17.85 6.28 -7.19
CA PHE A 494 -16.69 5.82 -7.95
C PHE A 494 -16.78 4.33 -8.28
N LEU A 495 -17.05 3.49 -7.28
CA LEU A 495 -17.21 2.04 -7.47
C LEU A 495 -18.46 1.69 -8.30
N THR A 496 -19.55 2.43 -8.14
CA THR A 496 -20.74 2.28 -9.00
C THR A 496 -20.42 2.67 -10.45
N GLY A 497 -19.65 3.75 -10.63
CA GLY A 497 -19.18 4.22 -11.93
C GLY A 497 -18.28 3.20 -12.64
N LEU A 498 -17.42 2.49 -11.90
CA LEU A 498 -16.63 1.37 -12.43
C LEU A 498 -17.52 0.28 -13.02
N VAL A 499 -18.56 -0.12 -12.28
CA VAL A 499 -19.50 -1.13 -12.78
C VAL A 499 -20.26 -0.64 -14.01
N ARG A 500 -20.70 0.62 -14.03
CA ARG A 500 -21.37 1.22 -15.20
C ARG A 500 -20.46 1.30 -16.43
N LEU A 501 -19.17 1.63 -16.24
CA LEU A 501 -18.20 1.63 -17.33
C LEU A 501 -18.07 0.23 -17.93
N LEU A 502 -17.98 -0.82 -17.10
CA LEU A 502 -17.93 -2.20 -17.57
C LEU A 502 -19.20 -2.61 -18.32
N GLU A 503 -20.38 -2.19 -17.86
CA GLU A 503 -21.65 -2.46 -18.55
C GLU A 503 -21.72 -1.78 -19.91
N ALA A 504 -21.34 -0.50 -20.01
CA ALA A 504 -21.30 0.21 -21.29
C ALA A 504 -20.26 -0.43 -22.23
N ALA A 505 -19.06 -0.72 -21.70
CA ALA A 505 -18.00 -1.42 -22.43
C ALA A 505 -18.38 -2.86 -22.80
N ALA A 506 -19.41 -3.47 -22.21
CA ALA A 506 -19.87 -4.79 -22.61
C ALA A 506 -20.61 -4.74 -23.96
N THR A 507 -21.27 -3.62 -24.27
CA THR A 507 -22.12 -3.46 -25.45
C THR A 507 -21.47 -2.64 -26.56
N GLU A 508 -20.68 -1.62 -26.24
CA GLU A 508 -20.02 -0.75 -27.22
C GLU A 508 -18.60 -0.30 -26.83
N ASP A 509 -17.84 0.28 -27.75
CA ASP A 509 -16.55 0.91 -27.44
C ASP A 509 -16.81 2.33 -26.91
N VAL A 510 -16.51 2.58 -25.64
CA VAL A 510 -16.92 3.79 -24.92
C VAL A 510 -15.94 4.94 -25.21
N PRO A 511 -16.40 6.11 -25.69
CA PRO A 511 -15.56 7.29 -25.80
C PRO A 511 -15.07 7.76 -24.42
N LEU A 512 -13.76 7.99 -24.24
CA LEU A 512 -13.25 8.43 -22.93
C LEU A 512 -13.76 9.83 -22.54
N ALA A 513 -14.13 10.66 -23.51
CA ALA A 513 -14.72 11.97 -23.27
C ALA A 513 -16.14 11.91 -22.64
N SER A 514 -16.83 10.77 -22.71
CA SER A 514 -18.18 10.61 -22.12
C SER A 514 -18.17 9.95 -20.74
N LEU A 515 -17.00 9.75 -20.11
CA LEU A 515 -16.88 9.04 -18.84
C LEU A 515 -17.78 9.63 -17.74
N THR A 516 -17.89 10.95 -17.61
CA THR A 516 -18.79 11.57 -16.63
C THR A 516 -20.26 11.21 -16.88
N GLU A 517 -20.71 11.25 -18.13
CA GLU A 517 -22.09 10.94 -18.52
C GLU A 517 -22.41 9.45 -18.29
N VAL A 518 -21.49 8.56 -18.71
CA VAL A 518 -21.67 7.11 -18.61
C VAL A 518 -21.61 6.61 -17.16
N THR A 519 -20.70 7.16 -16.37
CA THR A 519 -20.32 6.57 -15.07
C THR A 519 -20.89 7.36 -13.90
N GLY A 520 -21.10 8.66 -14.07
CA GLY A 520 -21.43 9.61 -13.01
C GLY A 520 -20.20 10.10 -12.24
N VAL A 521 -19.00 9.57 -12.51
CA VAL A 521 -17.75 10.01 -11.87
C VAL A 521 -17.34 11.35 -12.49
N ARG A 522 -17.24 12.38 -11.66
CA ARG A 522 -16.82 13.72 -12.09
C ARG A 522 -15.31 13.88 -11.92
N GLN A 523 -14.74 14.74 -12.77
CA GLN A 523 -13.39 15.22 -12.54
C GLN A 523 -13.38 16.15 -11.33
N VAL A 524 -12.22 16.23 -10.67
CA VAL A 524 -11.98 17.23 -9.62
C VAL A 524 -12.18 18.65 -10.14
N GLU A 525 -12.81 19.48 -9.31
CA GLU A 525 -12.86 20.92 -9.52
C GLU A 525 -11.64 21.59 -8.87
N ARG A 526 -10.80 22.23 -9.68
CA ARG A 526 -9.69 23.06 -9.21
C ARG A 526 -10.00 24.53 -9.49
N GLY A 527 -9.71 25.39 -8.52
CA GLY A 527 -9.87 26.84 -8.66
C GLY A 527 -8.92 27.45 -9.71
N PRO A 528 -9.07 28.74 -10.05
CA PRO A 528 -8.25 29.41 -11.06
C PRO A 528 -6.76 29.45 -10.73
N ASP A 529 -6.41 29.28 -9.45
CA ASP A 529 -5.04 29.28 -8.94
C ASP A 529 -4.30 27.95 -9.14
N TRP A 530 -4.90 26.97 -9.83
CA TRP A 530 -4.28 25.69 -10.13
C TRP A 530 -3.88 25.60 -11.60
N CYS A 531 -2.70 25.05 -11.85
CA CYS A 531 -2.17 24.86 -13.19
C CYS A 531 -1.42 23.53 -13.29
N LEU A 532 -1.25 23.05 -14.53
CA LEU A 532 -0.48 21.85 -14.82
C LEU A 532 0.95 22.26 -15.24
N VAL A 533 1.93 21.92 -14.41
CA VAL A 533 3.35 22.21 -14.62
C VAL A 533 4.10 20.89 -14.56
N ASP A 534 4.90 20.59 -15.59
CA ASP A 534 5.68 19.34 -15.67
C ASP A 534 4.83 18.08 -15.33
N GLY A 535 3.65 17.98 -15.97
CA GLY A 535 2.72 16.87 -15.78
C GLY A 535 2.15 16.74 -14.35
N SER A 536 2.28 17.77 -13.51
CA SER A 536 1.84 17.77 -12.11
C SER A 536 0.92 18.96 -11.85
N TRP A 537 -0.23 18.72 -11.23
CA TRP A 537 -1.10 19.81 -10.81
C TRP A 537 -0.48 20.53 -9.62
N THR A 538 -0.41 21.86 -9.68
CA THR A 538 0.17 22.68 -8.62
C THR A 538 -0.53 24.03 -8.52
N SER A 539 -0.42 24.67 -7.36
CA SER A 539 -0.94 26.01 -7.13
C SER A 539 0.18 26.98 -6.76
N PRO A 540 0.50 27.99 -7.60
CA PRO A 540 1.55 28.97 -7.29
C PRO A 540 1.35 29.69 -5.94
N PRO A 541 0.13 30.09 -5.52
CA PRO A 541 -0.10 30.61 -4.18
C PRO A 541 0.29 29.62 -3.06
N LEU A 542 -0.06 28.33 -3.20
CA LEU A 542 0.34 27.31 -2.22
C LEU A 542 1.86 27.15 -2.18
N VAL A 543 2.53 27.16 -3.34
CA VAL A 543 4.00 27.12 -3.41
C VAL A 543 4.61 28.33 -2.72
N ALA A 544 4.06 29.53 -2.93
CA ALA A 544 4.52 30.75 -2.29
C ALA A 544 4.37 30.69 -0.77
N GLU A 545 3.20 30.24 -0.29
CA GLU A 545 2.90 30.10 1.12
C GLU A 545 3.82 29.08 1.79
N THR A 546 3.97 27.87 1.21
CA THR A 546 4.82 26.81 1.77
C THR A 546 6.28 27.23 1.79
N LEU A 547 6.80 27.83 0.71
CA LEU A 547 8.17 28.31 0.66
C LEU A 547 8.41 29.48 1.65
N GLY A 548 7.46 30.42 1.74
CA GLY A 548 7.54 31.53 2.69
C GLY A 548 7.60 31.05 4.13
N LYS A 549 6.74 30.09 4.50
CA LYS A 549 6.78 29.44 5.83
C LYS A 549 8.10 28.71 6.08
N ALA A 550 8.56 27.90 5.11
CA ALA A 550 9.82 27.17 5.22
C ALA A 550 11.05 28.09 5.39
N LEU A 551 10.95 29.34 4.90
CA LEU A 551 11.98 30.37 5.03
C LEU A 551 11.76 31.32 6.23
N GLY A 552 10.94 30.95 7.21
CA GLY A 552 10.72 31.76 8.41
C GLY A 552 9.83 32.99 8.19
N GLY A 553 8.91 32.91 7.22
CA GLY A 553 7.92 33.95 6.93
C GLY A 553 8.38 35.01 5.92
N LEU A 554 9.42 34.74 5.12
CA LEU A 554 9.83 35.68 4.07
C LEU A 554 8.72 35.88 3.02
N PRO A 555 8.56 37.09 2.47
CA PRO A 555 7.63 37.32 1.36
C PRO A 555 8.08 36.58 0.11
N VAL A 556 7.19 35.74 -0.43
CA VAL A 556 7.41 34.94 -1.63
C VAL A 556 6.30 35.20 -2.63
N HIS A 557 6.66 35.34 -3.91
CA HIS A 557 5.73 35.37 -5.03
C HIS A 557 6.11 34.33 -6.06
N VAL A 558 5.14 33.57 -6.56
CA VAL A 558 5.40 32.50 -7.53
C VAL A 558 4.61 32.77 -8.80
N THR A 559 5.30 32.67 -9.94
CA THR A 559 4.71 32.89 -11.27
C THR A 559 4.93 31.67 -12.16
N VAL A 560 4.02 31.44 -13.10
CA VAL A 560 4.19 30.46 -14.17
C VAL A 560 4.77 31.18 -15.41
N GLU A 561 5.97 30.80 -15.83
CA GLU A 561 6.58 31.24 -17.09
C GLU A 561 6.17 30.29 -18.23
N GLY A 562 5.90 30.85 -19.43
CA GLY A 562 5.53 30.07 -20.62
C GLY A 562 4.07 29.60 -20.65
N ASP A 563 3.17 30.21 -19.86
CA ASP A 563 1.73 30.04 -20.01
C ASP A 563 1.22 31.02 -21.09
N PRO A 564 0.60 30.54 -22.19
CA PRO A 564 0.03 31.43 -23.21
C PRO A 564 -1.05 32.39 -22.69
N ARG A 565 -1.54 32.22 -21.45
CA ARG A 565 -2.45 33.15 -20.77
C ARG A 565 -1.75 34.32 -20.08
N THR A 566 -0.46 34.23 -19.80
CA THR A 566 0.34 35.30 -19.15
C THR A 566 1.31 35.97 -20.11
N ASP A 567 1.66 35.31 -21.22
CA ASP A 567 2.44 35.89 -22.30
C ASP A 567 1.53 36.63 -23.30
N GLU A 568 1.30 37.92 -23.05
CA GLU A 568 0.83 38.85 -24.09
C GLU A 568 1.93 38.98 -25.18
N GLY A 569 2.11 37.97 -26.04
CA GLY A 569 2.99 38.10 -27.20
C GLY A 569 3.59 36.86 -27.87
N SER A 570 3.23 35.60 -27.55
CA SER A 570 3.80 34.46 -28.30
C SER A 570 2.75 33.60 -29.04
N ASP A 571 2.78 33.71 -30.37
CA ASP A 571 2.09 32.81 -31.29
C ASP A 571 2.77 31.42 -31.27
N GLY A 572 2.36 30.56 -30.33
CA GLY A 572 2.84 29.19 -30.21
C GLY A 572 1.69 28.20 -30.02
N GLY A 573 1.30 27.48 -31.07
CA GLY A 573 0.25 26.46 -31.02
C GLY A 573 0.61 25.25 -30.11
N PRO A 574 -0.39 24.48 -29.63
CA PRO A 574 -0.25 23.56 -28.49
C PRO A 574 0.45 22.21 -28.78
N TYR A 575 1.25 22.10 -29.84
CA TYR A 575 1.91 20.83 -30.21
C TYR A 575 3.39 21.03 -30.52
N ALA A 576 4.22 20.83 -29.49
CA ALA A 576 5.66 20.62 -29.62
C ALA A 576 5.94 19.13 -29.86
N GLY A 577 6.55 18.80 -31.00
CA GLY A 577 7.05 17.46 -31.29
C GLY A 577 8.24 17.07 -30.39
N PRO A 578 8.67 15.79 -30.42
CA PRO A 578 9.66 15.23 -29.49
C PRO A 578 11.08 15.84 -29.55
N ASP A 579 11.38 16.69 -30.54
CA ASP A 579 12.65 17.41 -30.69
C ASP A 579 12.54 18.93 -30.42
N SER A 580 11.44 19.40 -29.83
CA SER A 580 11.27 20.80 -29.42
C SER A 580 12.01 21.10 -28.12
N THR A 581 12.95 22.06 -28.15
CA THR A 581 13.58 22.65 -26.95
C THR A 581 12.68 23.64 -26.21
N ALA A 582 11.40 23.78 -26.61
CA ALA A 582 10.44 24.59 -25.86
C ALA A 582 10.07 23.86 -24.56
N HIS A 583 10.65 24.31 -23.46
CA HIS A 583 10.25 23.87 -22.14
C HIS A 583 8.78 24.24 -21.92
N GLY A 584 7.95 23.28 -21.49
CA GLY A 584 6.58 23.56 -21.05
C GLY A 584 6.53 24.55 -19.87
N PRO A 585 5.33 24.93 -19.41
CA PRO A 585 5.18 25.90 -18.34
C PRO A 585 6.04 25.52 -17.12
N ALA A 586 6.65 26.52 -16.49
CA ALA A 586 7.56 26.32 -15.36
C ALA A 586 7.34 27.38 -14.27
N LEU A 587 7.57 27.00 -13.00
CA LEU A 587 7.43 27.92 -11.88
C LEU A 587 8.72 28.71 -11.62
N THR A 588 8.58 30.02 -11.39
CA THR A 588 9.64 30.91 -10.87
C THR A 588 9.19 31.52 -9.55
N ALA A 589 10.00 31.37 -8.50
CA ALA A 589 9.76 32.01 -7.21
C ALA A 589 10.65 33.23 -7.03
N TYR A 590 10.04 34.35 -6.67
CA TYR A 590 10.69 35.57 -6.21
C TYR A 590 10.63 35.61 -4.68
N ILE A 591 11.77 35.84 -4.03
CA ILE A 591 11.91 35.81 -2.57
C ILE A 591 12.53 37.13 -2.12
N ALA A 592 11.82 37.89 -1.29
CA ALA A 592 12.37 39.10 -0.69
C ALA A 592 13.17 38.75 0.56
N ALA A 593 14.50 38.71 0.44
CA ALA A 593 15.38 38.26 1.52
C ALA A 593 15.74 39.36 2.53
N GLY A 594 15.55 40.65 2.19
CA GLY A 594 15.96 41.75 3.04
C GLY A 594 17.46 41.68 3.36
N GLY A 595 17.78 41.55 4.65
CA GLY A 595 19.15 41.34 5.12
C GLY A 595 19.55 39.87 5.31
N THR A 596 18.63 38.93 5.11
CA THR A 596 18.86 37.50 5.36
C THR A 596 19.79 36.92 4.28
N PRO A 597 20.94 36.32 4.65
CA PRO A 597 21.77 35.61 3.68
C PRO A 597 21.03 34.35 3.22
N LEU A 598 20.58 34.35 1.96
CA LEU A 598 19.83 33.25 1.34
C LEU A 598 20.43 32.93 -0.03
N THR A 599 20.58 31.65 -0.35
CA THR A 599 20.88 31.19 -1.72
C THR A 599 19.71 30.42 -2.34
N PRO A 600 19.68 30.26 -3.68
CA PRO A 600 18.71 29.38 -4.33
C PRO A 600 18.73 27.95 -3.79
N GLU A 601 19.90 27.42 -3.41
CA GLU A 601 20.06 26.09 -2.83
C GLU A 601 19.40 25.97 -1.45
N ASP A 602 19.55 27.00 -0.61
CA ASP A 602 18.88 27.07 0.70
C ASP A 602 17.36 27.08 0.53
N ALA A 603 16.85 27.92 -0.40
CA ALA A 603 15.42 28.01 -0.70
C ALA A 603 14.85 26.71 -1.30
N HIS A 604 15.60 26.05 -2.17
CA HIS A 604 15.19 24.77 -2.74
C HIS A 604 15.16 23.67 -1.67
N THR A 605 16.21 23.55 -0.86
CA THR A 605 16.29 22.57 0.23
C THR A 605 15.14 22.78 1.23
N ALA A 606 14.91 24.02 1.67
CA ALA A 606 13.83 24.35 2.60
C ALA A 606 12.44 23.97 2.04
N LEU A 607 12.19 24.21 0.75
CA LEU A 607 10.93 23.79 0.14
C LEU A 607 10.83 22.27 0.01
N MET A 608 11.90 21.60 -0.44
CA MET A 608 11.93 20.14 -0.58
C MET A 608 11.66 19.43 0.75
N ASP A 609 12.18 19.95 1.86
CA ASP A 609 11.92 19.45 3.21
C ASP A 609 10.46 19.67 3.65
N ALA A 610 9.80 20.70 3.10
CA ALA A 610 8.40 21.03 3.37
C ALA A 610 7.39 20.40 2.38
N LEU A 611 7.84 19.71 1.32
CA LEU A 611 6.94 19.09 0.33
C LEU A 611 6.16 17.86 0.83
N PRO A 612 6.71 16.97 1.70
CA PRO A 612 5.98 15.80 2.14
C PRO A 612 4.61 16.16 2.72
N GLY A 613 3.55 15.55 2.19
CA GLY A 613 2.17 15.81 2.59
C GLY A 613 1.50 16.99 1.89
N HIS A 614 2.17 17.64 0.95
CA HIS A 614 1.64 18.76 0.18
C HIS A 614 1.67 18.49 -1.34
N PRO A 615 0.84 17.55 -1.86
CA PRO A 615 0.86 17.13 -3.27
C PRO A 615 0.56 18.25 -4.28
N GLY A 616 -0.05 19.37 -3.85
CA GLY A 616 -0.27 20.56 -4.67
C GLY A 616 0.93 21.51 -4.78
N VAL A 617 2.04 21.23 -4.08
CA VAL A 617 3.25 22.07 -4.07
C VAL A 617 4.32 21.44 -4.94
N LEU A 618 4.86 22.23 -5.88
CA LEU A 618 5.95 21.85 -6.76
C LEU A 618 7.08 22.87 -6.62
N ALA A 619 8.32 22.41 -6.50
CA ALA A 619 9.45 23.30 -6.34
C ALA A 619 9.73 24.09 -7.63
N PRO A 620 9.87 25.43 -7.54
CA PRO A 620 10.20 26.28 -8.66
C PRO A 620 11.40 25.78 -9.47
N ARG A 621 11.36 25.93 -10.80
CA ARG A 621 12.53 25.69 -11.66
C ARG A 621 13.60 26.75 -11.44
N ARG A 622 13.18 27.96 -11.07
CA ARG A 622 14.04 29.12 -10.83
C ARG A 622 13.65 29.82 -9.53
N TYR A 623 14.66 30.19 -8.75
CA TYR A 623 14.54 31.04 -7.58
C TYR A 623 15.26 32.36 -7.86
N VAL A 624 14.59 33.48 -7.62
CA VAL A 624 15.09 34.85 -7.78
C VAL A 624 15.01 35.55 -6.44
N ILE A 625 16.16 35.81 -5.84
CA ILE A 625 16.28 36.43 -4.53
C ILE A 625 16.45 37.93 -4.73
N VAL A 626 15.56 38.72 -4.14
CA VAL A 626 15.53 40.18 -4.25
C VAL A 626 15.70 40.84 -2.89
N GLN A 627 16.08 42.11 -2.88
CA GLN A 627 16.30 42.85 -1.64
C GLN A 627 14.99 43.06 -0.86
N ASP A 628 14.00 43.70 -1.47
CA ASP A 628 12.74 44.09 -0.83
C ASP A 628 11.55 43.62 -1.67
N PRO A 629 10.37 43.37 -1.07
CA PRO A 629 9.17 43.08 -1.84
C PRO A 629 8.68 44.36 -2.55
N PRO A 630 8.06 44.25 -3.75
CA PRO A 630 7.42 45.40 -4.37
C PRO A 630 6.20 45.87 -3.56
N VAL A 631 5.80 47.13 -3.74
CA VAL A 631 4.57 47.70 -3.14
C VAL A 631 3.33 46.92 -3.59
N GLU A 632 3.29 46.50 -4.85
CA GLU A 632 2.24 45.68 -5.46
C GLU A 632 2.68 44.19 -5.47
N ALA A 633 2.79 43.59 -4.28
CA ALA A 633 3.32 42.24 -4.07
C ALA A 633 2.48 41.12 -4.71
N ASP A 634 1.23 41.38 -5.06
CA ASP A 634 0.34 40.49 -5.80
C ASP A 634 0.61 40.49 -7.31
N ARG A 635 1.31 41.50 -7.84
CA ARG A 635 1.55 41.65 -9.28
C ARG A 635 2.91 41.09 -9.70
N SER A 636 2.89 40.02 -10.48
CA SER A 636 4.09 39.41 -11.10
C SER A 636 5.02 40.41 -11.78
N SER A 637 4.47 41.40 -12.48
CA SER A 637 5.28 42.41 -13.20
C SER A 637 5.98 43.42 -12.28
N ALA A 638 5.60 43.51 -11.01
CA ALA A 638 6.25 44.36 -10.02
C ALA A 638 7.52 43.69 -9.44
N TRP A 639 7.50 42.36 -9.30
CA TRP A 639 8.63 41.56 -8.87
C TRP A 639 9.78 41.54 -9.89
N LEU A 640 9.45 41.53 -11.18
CA LEU A 640 10.43 41.61 -12.28
C LEU A 640 11.29 42.87 -12.26
N ARG A 641 10.85 43.94 -11.57
CA ARG A 641 11.57 45.23 -11.50
C ARG A 641 12.46 45.34 -10.26
N GLN A 642 12.42 44.37 -9.36
CA GLN A 642 13.21 44.40 -8.13
C GLN A 642 14.68 44.10 -8.41
N ARG A 643 15.55 44.63 -7.55
CA ARG A 643 16.99 44.37 -7.63
C ARG A 643 17.28 42.91 -7.24
N ILE A 644 17.72 42.12 -8.22
CA ILE A 644 18.16 40.74 -8.02
C ILE A 644 19.48 40.72 -7.25
N LEU A 645 19.49 39.99 -6.14
CA LEU A 645 20.68 39.70 -5.34
C LEU A 645 21.36 38.42 -5.80
N ARG A 646 20.57 37.37 -6.03
CA ARG A 646 21.01 36.04 -6.50
C ARG A 646 19.88 35.38 -7.27
N GLU A 647 20.24 34.49 -8.18
CA GLU A 647 19.27 33.64 -8.86
C GLU A 647 19.90 32.30 -9.24
N GLY A 648 19.06 31.27 -9.41
CA GLY A 648 19.51 29.94 -9.77
C GLY A 648 18.41 28.91 -9.67
N THR A 649 18.72 27.66 -10.03
CA THR A 649 17.77 26.54 -9.95
C THR A 649 17.66 25.96 -8.54
N GLY A 650 18.64 26.24 -7.67
CA GLY A 650 18.77 25.66 -6.33
C GLY A 650 19.11 24.16 -6.28
N ARG A 651 19.23 23.50 -7.45
CA ARG A 651 19.38 22.04 -7.57
C ARG A 651 20.84 21.57 -7.62
N ASN A 652 21.80 22.49 -7.62
CA ASN A 652 23.23 22.15 -7.62
C ASN A 652 23.64 21.80 -6.19
N ARG A 653 23.71 20.51 -5.84
CA ARG A 653 24.36 20.10 -4.58
C ARG A 653 25.82 20.57 -4.58
N ARG A 654 26.29 21.15 -3.48
CA ARG A 654 27.72 21.08 -3.16
C ARG A 654 28.06 19.59 -3.03
N MET A 655 28.94 19.11 -3.92
CA MET A 655 29.53 17.77 -3.83
C MET A 655 30.25 17.56 -2.51
#